data_AF-D7IB05-F1
#
_entry.id   AF-D7IB05-F1
#
_cell.length_a   1.000
_cell.length_b   1.000
_cell.length_c   1.000
_cell.angle_alpha   90.00
_cell.angle_beta   90.00
_cell.angle_gamma   90.00
#
_symmetry.space_group_name_H-M   'P 1'
#
loop_
_entity.id
_entity.type
_entity.pdbx_description
1 polymer ?
#
loop_
_entity_poly.entity_id
_entity_poly.type
_entity_poly.pdbx_seq_one_letter_code
_entity_poly.pdbx_strand_id
1 'polypeptide(L)'
;MHIWVCKSNVIDNSVYDYGLTFLAHSTNQDQRTNLDLTPAASLSFPEDGFSVGFDIKLRNELYTYGYVVRVIADDSSCFDFISYLLYSRFNIVLTDKDRVIKNTEIADSVKIVADRWIHVDLQFAKDRIHIAADGIQAEINHSLSNFKDIKIYFGGSKHPRFFSTDVPPMTIRNIELADIQGKLLYKWELAAHDKDVTYDSVRNKQAFVRNGVWEIDKHTKWAALASLNVHHINPQVAYDDVSGRFFIAGGGQLFVYDVKANRIDSIAYKGHPYIGASSQIIFDAKRNRLLSYTPDFNDLNVYEFDRKCWTLETPVMIDTRQHHNRIINQKRDELIVFGGYGNHRYNSQLSRINLSDPQGWSISSLDSCLFPRYLSAMGAENEDYLLIMGGYGNQSGKQEESPGNFYDLYRLNLKTGKCAKLWEFVNDRQHFTFGNSMIVDTPSNSVYALTYNNDRYNTFVYLSRFDIQTRQPVQEVMSDSIVYNFLDIHSYCDMFLHRETSSIYAVVLQEKEPGISKVEFYKLAFPPLSKEGILPHQTGGMKPVILISGILAGLLCLIGGSIWLLHSKRKRKVNVSVGPVATEEVKDRLVEEEPTEQKVSSVLLLGGFQIFDKQGGNITGDFTPTLKQLFLFLLLNTIKNGKGTTSQCLDETFWFDMSKSSASNNRNVNIRKLRLIIEKIGDINIANKNGYWYLNLGKDVTCDYQEVMRLLDQIKDKDTITDKKIINKIISLASAGALLPNVSAEWIDEYKSAYYVLLTEILLSVVNRPDIKEDSRLLLKISDVILLVDNIDEDAIRTKCRVLYQMGQKGLSKQSFDKFCIEYERLLNAKPDFSYDDIINSL
;
A
#
# COMPACT_ATOMS: atom_id res chain seq x y z
N MET A 1 4.16 -5.23 27.22
CA MET A 1 2.76 -5.60 26.91
C MET A 1 2.02 -4.30 26.57
N HIS A 2 2.12 -3.86 25.32
CA HIS A 2 1.45 -2.64 24.86
C HIS A 2 0.06 -3.02 24.35
N ILE A 3 -0.96 -2.67 25.13
CA ILE A 3 -2.36 -2.76 24.73
C ILE A 3 -2.56 -1.70 23.64
N TRP A 4 -2.70 -2.16 22.39
CA TRP A 4 -3.28 -1.34 21.32
C TRP A 4 -4.73 -1.07 21.69
N VAL A 5 -5.00 0.09 22.26
CA VAL A 5 -6.35 0.64 22.30
C VAL A 5 -6.61 1.17 20.90
N CYS A 6 -7.25 0.37 20.05
CA CYS A 6 -7.89 0.89 18.84
C CYS A 6 -8.92 1.92 19.30
N LYS A 7 -8.59 3.21 19.19
CA LYS A 7 -9.62 4.25 19.22
C LYS A 7 -10.57 3.94 18.06
N SER A 8 -11.84 3.77 18.38
CA SER A 8 -12.91 3.77 17.38
C SER A 8 -12.94 5.17 16.76
N ASN A 9 -12.22 5.36 15.66
CA ASN A 9 -12.45 6.51 14.81
C ASN A 9 -13.74 6.21 14.05
N VAL A 10 -14.88 6.58 14.65
CA VAL A 10 -16.11 6.73 13.89
C VAL A 10 -15.82 7.81 12.87
N ILE A 11 -15.73 7.43 11.59
CA ILE A 11 -15.55 8.39 10.51
C ILE A 11 -16.77 9.30 10.52
N ASP A 12 -16.54 10.60 10.64
CA ASP A 12 -17.59 11.58 10.42
C ASP A 12 -17.90 11.61 8.91
N ASN A 13 -18.89 10.81 8.50
CA ASN A 13 -19.31 10.68 7.12
C ASN A 13 -19.93 11.97 6.54
N SER A 14 -20.06 13.06 7.32
CA SER A 14 -20.57 14.34 6.82
C SER A 14 -19.60 15.07 5.88
N VAL A 15 -18.32 14.66 5.86
CA VAL A 15 -17.24 15.33 5.10
C VAL A 15 -16.82 14.56 3.84
N TYR A 16 -17.23 13.29 3.70
CA TYR A 16 -16.78 12.40 2.62
C TYR A 16 -17.89 12.11 1.62
N ASP A 17 -17.53 11.96 0.34
CA ASP A 17 -18.42 11.36 -0.65
C ASP A 17 -18.39 9.84 -0.50
N TYR A 18 -19.53 9.25 -0.14
CA TYR A 18 -19.68 7.81 0.07
C TYR A 18 -20.99 7.27 -0.52
N GLY A 19 -21.08 5.94 -0.55
CA GLY A 19 -22.16 5.20 -1.18
C GLY A 19 -21.63 4.22 -2.22
N LEU A 20 -22.57 3.52 -2.87
CA LEU A 20 -22.29 2.56 -3.90
C LEU A 20 -22.89 3.02 -5.23
N THR A 21 -22.05 3.29 -6.21
CA THR A 21 -22.43 3.60 -7.58
C THR A 21 -22.60 2.32 -8.39
N PHE A 22 -23.76 2.19 -9.03
CA PHE A 22 -24.14 1.05 -9.85
C PHE A 22 -23.74 1.30 -11.30
N LEU A 23 -22.97 0.37 -11.87
CA LEU A 23 -22.76 0.22 -13.30
C LEU A 23 -24.04 -0.29 -13.95
N ALA A 24 -24.50 0.44 -14.97
CA ALA A 24 -25.80 0.28 -15.59
C ALA A 24 -25.64 -0.01 -17.09
N HIS A 25 -26.50 0.59 -17.93
CA HIS A 25 -26.57 0.32 -19.37
C HIS A 25 -25.36 0.76 -20.18
N SER A 26 -24.48 1.58 -19.60
CA SER A 26 -23.17 1.94 -20.18
C SER A 26 -22.15 0.80 -20.19
N THR A 27 -22.47 -0.35 -19.57
CA THR A 27 -21.61 -1.54 -19.50
C THR A 27 -22.35 -2.80 -19.96
N ASN A 28 -21.61 -3.87 -20.25
CA ASN A 28 -22.18 -5.17 -20.61
C ASN A 28 -23.02 -5.75 -19.45
N GLN A 29 -24.02 -6.56 -19.77
CA GLN A 29 -24.99 -7.08 -18.77
C GLN A 29 -24.34 -7.85 -17.60
N ASP A 30 -23.24 -8.54 -17.86
CA ASP A 30 -22.45 -9.29 -16.87
C ASP A 30 -21.57 -8.39 -15.99
N GLN A 31 -21.31 -7.16 -16.43
CA GLN A 31 -20.58 -6.11 -15.70
C GLN A 31 -21.50 -5.19 -14.87
N ARG A 32 -22.82 -5.28 -15.04
CA ARG A 32 -23.78 -4.49 -14.28
C ARG A 32 -23.76 -4.86 -12.79
N THR A 33 -24.03 -3.86 -11.95
CA THR A 33 -23.90 -4.02 -10.50
C THR A 33 -25.07 -4.78 -9.88
N ASN A 34 -24.76 -5.64 -8.92
CA ASN A 34 -25.71 -6.29 -8.03
C ASN A 34 -25.21 -6.13 -6.59
N LEU A 35 -26.06 -5.65 -5.69
CA LEU A 35 -25.85 -5.71 -4.25
C LEU A 35 -26.86 -6.68 -3.63
N ASP A 36 -26.36 -7.76 -3.05
CA ASP A 36 -27.13 -8.77 -2.32
C ASP A 36 -26.95 -8.57 -0.81
N LEU A 37 -28.03 -8.24 -0.10
CA LEU A 37 -28.01 -8.10 1.36
C LEU A 37 -28.14 -9.45 2.09
N THR A 38 -28.39 -10.52 1.34
CA THR A 38 -28.68 -11.86 1.83
C THR A 38 -27.83 -12.95 1.16
N PRO A 39 -26.51 -12.76 0.97
CA PRO A 39 -25.70 -13.65 0.13
C PRO A 39 -25.53 -15.06 0.72
N ALA A 40 -25.65 -15.20 2.05
CA ALA A 40 -25.48 -16.47 2.75
C ALA A 40 -26.81 -17.11 3.18
N ALA A 41 -27.75 -16.29 3.65
CA ALA A 41 -29.05 -16.72 4.16
C ALA A 41 -30.03 -15.54 4.15
N SER A 42 -31.30 -15.85 3.96
CA SER A 42 -32.41 -14.89 4.05
C SER A 42 -32.56 -14.29 5.44
N LEU A 43 -33.34 -13.21 5.49
CA LEU A 43 -33.68 -12.48 6.70
C LEU A 43 -35.08 -12.88 7.19
N SER A 44 -35.23 -12.91 8.51
CA SER A 44 -36.52 -13.06 9.17
C SER A 44 -36.84 -11.80 9.96
N PHE A 45 -38.08 -11.35 9.84
CA PHE A 45 -38.64 -10.18 10.50
C PHE A 45 -39.83 -10.56 11.41
N PRO A 46 -40.29 -9.63 12.26
CA PRO A 46 -41.56 -9.75 12.98
C PRO A 46 -42.77 -9.99 12.06
N GLU A 47 -43.85 -10.58 12.58
CA GLU A 47 -45.04 -10.93 11.78
C GLU A 47 -45.93 -9.74 11.42
N ASP A 48 -45.83 -8.67 12.21
CA ASP A 48 -46.52 -7.40 12.04
C ASP A 48 -45.95 -6.57 10.90
N GLY A 49 -44.67 -6.73 10.57
CA GLY A 49 -44.05 -6.11 9.40
C GLY A 49 -42.61 -5.66 9.59
N PHE A 50 -42.08 -5.05 8.55
CA PHE A 50 -40.75 -4.43 8.54
C PHE A 50 -40.68 -3.28 7.52
N SER A 51 -39.62 -2.49 7.57
CA SER A 51 -39.33 -1.46 6.57
C SER A 51 -37.96 -1.62 5.92
N VAL A 52 -37.84 -1.06 4.72
CA VAL A 52 -36.60 -0.90 3.95
C VAL A 52 -36.47 0.59 3.60
N GLY A 53 -35.56 1.28 4.28
CA GLY A 53 -35.21 2.68 4.02
C GLY A 53 -33.85 2.78 3.33
N PHE A 54 -33.68 3.72 2.39
CA PHE A 54 -32.39 4.03 1.77
C PHE A 54 -32.39 5.39 1.07
N ASP A 55 -31.21 5.96 0.85
CA ASP A 55 -31.03 7.14 0.01
C ASP A 55 -30.58 6.73 -1.40
N ILE A 56 -31.19 7.30 -2.43
CA ILE A 56 -30.83 7.08 -3.83
C ILE A 56 -30.56 8.40 -4.55
N LYS A 57 -29.50 8.44 -5.36
CA LYS A 57 -29.22 9.50 -6.32
C LYS A 57 -29.20 8.91 -7.72
N LEU A 58 -30.15 9.32 -8.55
CA LEU A 58 -30.26 8.87 -9.94
C LEU A 58 -29.29 9.66 -10.83
N ARG A 59 -28.74 9.04 -11.88
CA ARG A 59 -27.82 9.70 -12.82
C ARG A 59 -28.39 9.72 -14.22
N ASN A 60 -28.02 10.74 -14.99
CA ASN A 60 -28.33 10.79 -16.41
C ASN A 60 -27.36 9.91 -17.21
N GLU A 61 -27.89 8.91 -17.90
CA GLU A 61 -27.22 8.14 -18.94
C GLU A 61 -28.19 7.94 -20.11
N LEU A 62 -27.73 7.36 -21.22
CA LEU A 62 -28.57 7.14 -22.41
C LEU A 62 -29.85 6.34 -22.10
N TYR A 63 -29.74 5.34 -21.22
CA TYR A 63 -30.85 4.53 -20.74
C TYR A 63 -30.92 4.61 -19.21
N THR A 64 -32.11 4.95 -18.70
CA THR A 64 -32.31 5.22 -17.26
C THR A 64 -33.28 4.29 -16.56
N TYR A 65 -33.80 3.28 -17.28
CA TYR A 65 -34.70 2.28 -16.74
C TYR A 65 -33.96 1.20 -15.95
N GLY A 66 -34.50 0.74 -14.84
CA GLY A 66 -34.04 -0.50 -14.21
C GLY A 66 -34.54 -0.73 -12.78
N TYR A 67 -34.27 -1.92 -12.26
CA TYR A 67 -34.65 -2.33 -10.91
C TYR A 67 -33.74 -1.66 -9.87
N VAL A 68 -34.31 -0.86 -8.97
CA VAL A 68 -33.60 -0.24 -7.86
C VAL A 68 -33.45 -1.24 -6.72
N VAL A 69 -34.57 -1.76 -6.22
CA VAL A 69 -34.59 -2.78 -5.16
C VAL A 69 -35.67 -3.82 -5.44
N ARG A 70 -35.35 -5.06 -5.11
CA ARG A 70 -36.21 -6.24 -5.21
C ARG A 70 -36.25 -6.94 -3.85
N VAL A 71 -37.45 -7.10 -3.30
CA VAL A 71 -37.71 -7.79 -2.04
C VAL A 71 -38.52 -9.05 -2.33
N ILE A 72 -37.96 -10.21 -2.01
CA ILE A 72 -38.51 -11.53 -2.37
C ILE A 72 -38.86 -12.28 -1.09
N ALA A 73 -40.06 -12.87 -1.04
CA ALA A 73 -40.56 -13.71 0.05
C ALA A 73 -40.89 -15.14 -0.43
N ASP A 74 -40.41 -16.17 0.30
CA ASP A 74 -40.56 -17.61 -0.02
C ASP A 74 -40.18 -17.98 -1.47
N ASP A 75 -39.27 -17.20 -2.06
CA ASP A 75 -38.89 -17.27 -3.46
C ASP A 75 -40.06 -17.06 -4.45
N SER A 76 -41.32 -16.86 -4.01
CA SER A 76 -42.53 -16.88 -4.84
C SER A 76 -43.27 -15.55 -4.94
N SER A 77 -43.14 -14.69 -3.94
CA SER A 77 -43.68 -13.34 -3.95
C SER A 77 -42.52 -12.35 -4.09
N CYS A 78 -42.70 -11.33 -4.92
CA CYS A 78 -41.67 -10.36 -5.25
C CYS A 78 -42.25 -8.96 -5.35
N PHE A 79 -41.65 -8.04 -4.61
CA PHE A 79 -41.88 -6.61 -4.72
C PHE A 79 -40.71 -5.97 -5.45
N ASP A 80 -41.01 -5.26 -6.54
CA ASP A 80 -40.04 -4.54 -7.36
C ASP A 80 -40.27 -3.04 -7.26
N PHE A 81 -39.23 -2.29 -6.90
CA PHE A 81 -39.16 -0.84 -7.02
C PHE A 81 -38.22 -0.49 -8.17
N ILE A 82 -38.76 0.12 -9.22
CA ILE A 82 -38.10 0.28 -10.52
C ILE A 82 -37.99 1.77 -10.84
N SER A 83 -36.81 2.25 -11.24
CA SER A 83 -36.62 3.62 -11.69
C SER A 83 -36.82 3.74 -13.19
N TYR A 84 -37.42 4.85 -13.62
CA TYR A 84 -37.38 5.30 -15.00
C TYR A 84 -37.22 6.82 -15.05
N LEU A 85 -35.99 7.30 -14.84
CA LEU A 85 -35.67 8.73 -14.71
C LEU A 85 -36.09 9.55 -15.92
N LEU A 86 -36.06 9.00 -17.14
CA LEU A 86 -36.50 9.70 -18.36
C LEU A 86 -37.94 10.23 -18.24
N TYR A 87 -38.79 9.55 -17.46
CA TYR A 87 -40.18 9.94 -17.19
C TYR A 87 -40.39 10.45 -15.77
N SER A 88 -39.32 10.76 -15.03
CA SER A 88 -39.36 11.22 -13.63
C SER A 88 -40.29 10.39 -12.74
N ARG A 89 -40.20 9.06 -12.84
CA ARG A 89 -41.09 8.14 -12.11
C ARG A 89 -40.36 6.94 -11.54
N PHE A 90 -40.93 6.40 -10.46
CA PHE A 90 -40.69 5.05 -9.99
C PHE A 90 -41.92 4.18 -10.23
N ASN A 91 -41.73 3.00 -10.82
CA ASN A 91 -42.75 2.01 -11.01
C ASN A 91 -42.63 0.93 -9.93
N ILE A 92 -43.75 0.49 -9.38
CA ILE A 92 -43.83 -0.48 -8.28
C ILE A 92 -44.68 -1.66 -8.72
N VAL A 93 -44.11 -2.86 -8.68
CA VAL A 93 -44.79 -4.10 -9.09
C VAL A 93 -44.76 -5.10 -7.94
N LEU A 94 -45.93 -5.60 -7.56
CA LEU A 94 -46.05 -6.74 -6.64
C LEU A 94 -46.51 -7.96 -7.45
N THR A 95 -45.70 -9.01 -7.38
CA THR A 95 -45.97 -10.30 -8.01
C THR A 95 -46.10 -11.37 -6.92
N ASP A 96 -47.05 -12.29 -7.08
CA ASP A 96 -47.14 -13.49 -6.25
C ASP A 96 -47.48 -14.70 -7.15
N LYS A 97 -46.72 -15.79 -6.98
CA LYS A 97 -46.86 -17.04 -7.77
C LYS A 97 -46.97 -16.77 -9.28
N ASP A 98 -46.02 -15.99 -9.78
CA ASP A 98 -45.88 -15.59 -11.19
C ASP A 98 -47.05 -14.77 -11.77
N ARG A 99 -47.90 -14.20 -10.90
CA ARG A 99 -48.99 -13.28 -11.30
C ARG A 99 -48.74 -11.89 -10.75
N VAL A 100 -48.89 -10.89 -11.62
CA VAL A 100 -48.89 -9.48 -11.20
C VAL A 100 -50.15 -9.22 -10.39
N ILE A 101 -49.98 -8.99 -9.09
CA ILE A 101 -51.06 -8.64 -8.16
C ILE A 101 -51.40 -7.16 -8.29
N LYS A 102 -50.37 -6.31 -8.36
CA LYS A 102 -50.52 -4.87 -8.51
C LYS A 102 -49.34 -4.29 -9.29
N ASN A 103 -49.65 -3.32 -10.13
CA ASN A 103 -48.68 -2.43 -10.77
C ASN A 103 -49.16 -0.99 -10.53
N THR A 104 -48.31 -0.16 -9.94
CA THR A 104 -48.61 1.24 -9.61
C THR A 104 -47.35 2.07 -9.81
N GLU A 105 -47.48 3.40 -9.87
CA GLU A 105 -46.33 4.29 -10.05
C GLU A 105 -46.42 5.52 -9.14
N ILE A 106 -45.26 6.11 -8.88
CA ILE A 106 -45.10 7.46 -8.34
C ILE A 106 -44.33 8.28 -9.37
N ALA A 107 -44.82 9.47 -9.71
CA ALA A 107 -44.21 10.34 -10.70
C ALA A 107 -44.21 11.79 -10.20
N ASP A 108 -43.07 12.47 -10.32
CA ASP A 108 -42.92 13.87 -9.94
C ASP A 108 -41.68 14.45 -10.64
N SER A 109 -41.91 15.39 -11.57
CA SER A 109 -40.86 15.99 -12.39
C SER A 109 -39.94 16.95 -11.64
N VAL A 110 -40.25 17.29 -10.39
CA VAL A 110 -39.45 18.20 -9.55
C VAL A 110 -38.62 17.41 -8.54
N LYS A 111 -39.20 16.38 -7.93
CA LYS A 111 -38.55 15.57 -6.90
C LYS A 111 -37.73 14.43 -7.49
N ILE A 112 -38.20 13.77 -8.55
CA ILE A 112 -37.54 12.61 -9.18
C ILE A 112 -36.70 13.12 -10.35
N VAL A 113 -35.50 13.63 -10.02
CA VAL A 113 -34.55 14.23 -10.95
C VAL A 113 -33.15 13.68 -10.75
N ALA A 114 -32.28 13.87 -11.74
CA ALA A 114 -30.88 13.44 -11.68
C ALA A 114 -30.09 14.20 -10.61
N ASP A 115 -29.03 13.57 -10.11
CA ASP A 115 -27.98 14.14 -9.25
C ASP A 115 -28.48 14.75 -7.92
N ARG A 116 -29.71 14.42 -7.54
CA ARG A 116 -30.33 14.75 -6.26
C ARG A 116 -30.52 13.50 -5.42
N TRP A 117 -30.20 13.59 -4.12
CA TRP A 117 -30.54 12.53 -3.16
C TRP A 117 -32.04 12.53 -2.88
N ILE A 118 -32.65 11.35 -2.99
CA ILE A 118 -34.06 11.05 -2.73
C ILE A 118 -34.08 10.00 -1.63
N HIS A 119 -34.78 10.26 -0.54
CA HIS A 119 -34.99 9.27 0.53
C HIS A 119 -36.19 8.40 0.18
N VAL A 120 -35.98 7.07 0.17
CA VAL A 120 -37.00 6.06 -0.10
C VAL A 120 -37.27 5.26 1.16
N ASP A 121 -38.54 5.10 1.51
CA ASP A 121 -39.01 4.26 2.61
C ASP A 121 -40.11 3.32 2.13
N LEU A 122 -39.90 2.02 2.32
CA LEU A 122 -40.79 0.94 1.90
C LEU A 122 -41.23 0.17 3.15
N GLN A 123 -42.51 0.26 3.52
CA GLN A 123 -43.04 -0.41 4.71
C GLN A 123 -43.94 -1.58 4.30
N PHE A 124 -43.57 -2.78 4.74
CA PHE A 124 -44.28 -4.02 4.48
C PHE A 124 -45.05 -4.41 5.74
N ALA A 125 -46.36 -4.17 5.76
CA ALA A 125 -47.26 -4.60 6.83
C ALA A 125 -48.10 -5.80 6.38
N LYS A 126 -48.79 -6.46 7.30
CA LYS A 126 -49.51 -7.72 7.03
C LYS A 126 -50.56 -7.64 5.90
N ASP A 127 -51.22 -6.51 5.74
CA ASP A 127 -52.32 -6.30 4.78
C ASP A 127 -51.98 -5.31 3.65
N ARG A 128 -50.88 -4.58 3.75
CA ARG A 128 -50.55 -3.46 2.86
C ARG A 128 -49.05 -3.22 2.74
N ILE A 129 -48.65 -2.58 1.64
CA ILE A 129 -47.32 -2.03 1.46
C ILE A 129 -47.43 -0.53 1.24
N HIS A 130 -46.78 0.26 2.09
CA HIS A 130 -46.69 1.71 1.95
C HIS A 130 -45.34 2.08 1.33
N ILE A 131 -45.37 2.90 0.28
CA ILE A 131 -44.20 3.35 -0.47
C ILE A 131 -44.11 4.86 -0.33
N ALA A 132 -42.95 5.37 0.08
CA ALA A 132 -42.67 6.79 0.08
C ALA A 132 -41.32 7.09 -0.60
N ALA A 133 -41.29 8.12 -1.44
CA ALA A 133 -40.04 8.70 -1.96
C ALA A 133 -40.12 10.23 -1.85
N ASP A 134 -39.29 10.84 -0.97
CA ASP A 134 -39.33 12.27 -0.66
C ASP A 134 -40.75 12.83 -0.39
N GLY A 135 -41.55 12.04 0.34
CA GLY A 135 -42.93 12.37 0.70
C GLY A 135 -43.98 12.18 -0.39
N ILE A 136 -43.62 11.72 -1.60
CA ILE A 136 -44.59 11.20 -2.57
C ILE A 136 -44.95 9.79 -2.13
N GLN A 137 -46.24 9.52 -1.94
CA GLN A 137 -46.72 8.27 -1.37
C GLN A 137 -47.53 7.45 -2.37
N ALA A 138 -47.42 6.13 -2.27
CA ALA A 138 -48.30 5.16 -2.90
C ALA A 138 -48.57 4.00 -1.92
N GLU A 139 -49.70 3.32 -2.11
CA GLU A 139 -50.09 2.17 -1.28
C GLU A 139 -50.55 1.01 -2.15
N ILE A 140 -50.18 -0.20 -1.76
CA ILE A 140 -50.68 -1.44 -2.31
C ILE A 140 -51.46 -2.15 -1.22
N ASN A 141 -52.76 -2.37 -1.42
CA ASN A 141 -53.64 -3.10 -0.49
C ASN A 141 -53.44 -4.63 -0.59
N HIS A 142 -52.18 -5.07 -0.56
CA HIS A 142 -51.74 -6.46 -0.53
C HIS A 142 -50.31 -6.48 0.00
N SER A 143 -49.90 -7.55 0.69
CA SER A 143 -48.54 -7.74 1.19
C SER A 143 -47.79 -8.91 0.55
N LEU A 144 -46.55 -9.15 1.01
CA LEU A 144 -45.76 -10.34 0.69
C LEU A 144 -46.38 -11.60 1.32
N SER A 145 -45.97 -12.78 0.85
CA SER A 145 -46.50 -14.07 1.33
C SER A 145 -46.20 -14.35 2.81
N ASN A 146 -45.03 -13.92 3.30
CA ASN A 146 -44.60 -13.99 4.70
C ASN A 146 -43.41 -13.05 4.93
N PHE A 147 -42.92 -12.96 6.18
CA PHE A 147 -41.76 -12.14 6.57
C PHE A 147 -40.61 -12.93 7.21
N LYS A 148 -40.59 -14.26 7.10
CA LYS A 148 -39.58 -15.16 7.68
C LYS A 148 -38.46 -15.55 6.71
N ASP A 149 -38.74 -15.59 5.41
CA ASP A 149 -37.75 -15.86 4.35
C ASP A 149 -37.69 -14.69 3.36
N ILE A 150 -37.02 -13.61 3.75
CA ILE A 150 -36.86 -12.40 2.93
C ILE A 150 -35.46 -12.31 2.32
N LYS A 151 -35.40 -12.11 1.01
CA LYS A 151 -34.16 -11.86 0.25
C LYS A 151 -34.25 -10.49 -0.41
N ILE A 152 -33.19 -9.68 -0.31
CA ILE A 152 -33.18 -8.29 -0.77
C ILE A 152 -32.00 -8.06 -1.71
N TYR A 153 -32.30 -7.60 -2.92
CA TYR A 153 -31.34 -7.28 -3.96
C TYR A 153 -31.50 -5.83 -4.41
N PHE A 154 -30.40 -5.11 -4.57
CA PHE A 154 -30.38 -3.82 -5.26
C PHE A 154 -29.72 -3.96 -6.63
N GLY A 155 -30.26 -3.26 -7.63
CA GLY A 155 -29.79 -3.36 -9.01
C GLY A 155 -30.11 -4.71 -9.64
N GLY A 156 -29.09 -5.37 -10.20
CA GLY A 156 -29.24 -6.69 -10.80
C GLY A 156 -29.58 -7.74 -9.75
N SER A 157 -30.31 -8.79 -10.13
CA SER A 157 -30.63 -9.90 -9.23
C SER A 157 -30.20 -11.23 -9.82
N LYS A 158 -29.59 -12.08 -8.99
CA LYS A 158 -29.19 -13.45 -9.32
C LYS A 158 -30.14 -14.50 -8.76
N HIS A 159 -31.30 -14.09 -8.23
CA HIS A 159 -32.31 -15.02 -7.76
C HIS A 159 -32.82 -15.91 -8.91
N PRO A 160 -32.97 -17.23 -8.75
CA PRO A 160 -33.32 -18.14 -9.87
C PRO A 160 -34.65 -17.81 -10.56
N ARG A 161 -35.67 -17.40 -9.79
CA ARG A 161 -37.01 -17.05 -10.33
C ARG A 161 -37.16 -15.57 -10.67
N PHE A 162 -36.38 -14.74 -9.99
CA PHE A 162 -36.45 -13.28 -10.11
C PHE A 162 -35.08 -12.77 -10.53
N PHE A 163 -34.58 -13.33 -11.63
CA PHE A 163 -33.34 -12.88 -12.24
C PHE A 163 -33.57 -11.55 -12.96
N SER A 164 -32.62 -10.63 -12.88
CA SER A 164 -32.64 -9.40 -13.68
C SER A 164 -31.23 -8.87 -13.89
N THR A 165 -31.01 -8.26 -15.05
CA THR A 165 -29.80 -7.50 -15.35
C THR A 165 -30.09 -6.03 -15.63
N ASP A 166 -31.35 -5.59 -15.55
CA ASP A 166 -31.69 -4.20 -15.80
C ASP A 166 -31.45 -3.36 -14.56
N VAL A 167 -30.42 -2.52 -14.62
CA VAL A 167 -29.96 -1.70 -13.50
C VAL A 167 -30.08 -0.25 -13.91
N PRO A 168 -30.73 0.62 -13.12
CA PRO A 168 -30.79 2.03 -13.42
C PRO A 168 -29.45 2.68 -13.04
N PRO A 169 -29.02 3.74 -13.75
CA PRO A 169 -27.91 4.58 -13.32
C PRO A 169 -28.21 5.21 -11.95
N MET A 170 -27.66 4.64 -10.88
CA MET A 170 -27.94 5.07 -9.52
C MET A 170 -26.73 4.96 -8.58
N THR A 171 -26.69 5.82 -7.58
CA THR A 171 -25.82 5.70 -6.42
C THR A 171 -26.71 5.58 -5.19
N ILE A 172 -26.47 4.62 -4.31
CA ILE A 172 -27.25 4.45 -3.08
C ILE A 172 -26.36 4.51 -1.85
N ARG A 173 -26.95 4.84 -0.69
CA ARG A 173 -26.30 4.82 0.62
C ARG A 173 -27.33 4.66 1.74
N ASN A 174 -26.86 4.40 2.96
CA ASN A 174 -27.68 4.37 4.17
C ASN A 174 -28.88 3.42 4.07
N ILE A 175 -28.64 2.16 3.71
CA ILE A 175 -29.69 1.15 3.70
C ILE A 175 -30.01 0.76 5.14
N GLU A 176 -31.26 0.97 5.56
CA GLU A 176 -31.76 0.69 6.90
C GLU A 176 -32.92 -0.29 6.83
N LEU A 177 -32.88 -1.33 7.66
CA LEU A 177 -33.98 -2.26 7.85
C LEU A 177 -34.47 -2.16 9.29
N ALA A 178 -35.75 -1.90 9.49
CA ALA A 178 -36.35 -1.75 10.82
C ALA A 178 -37.61 -2.62 10.96
N ASP A 179 -38.05 -2.87 12.19
CA ASP A 179 -39.43 -3.35 12.41
C ASP A 179 -40.44 -2.23 12.18
N ILE A 180 -41.73 -2.57 12.14
CA ILE A 180 -42.80 -1.61 11.85
C ILE A 180 -42.94 -0.53 12.95
N GLN A 181 -42.38 -0.75 14.14
CA GLN A 181 -42.31 0.24 15.22
C GLN A 181 -41.09 1.18 15.09
N GLY A 182 -40.26 0.99 14.07
CA GLY A 182 -39.09 1.83 13.79
C GLY A 182 -37.83 1.41 14.56
N LYS A 183 -37.80 0.25 15.20
CA LYS A 183 -36.57 -0.27 15.81
C LYS A 183 -35.63 -0.76 14.71
N LEU A 184 -34.49 -0.10 14.59
CA LEU A 184 -33.44 -0.48 13.65
C LEU A 184 -32.94 -1.91 13.91
N LEU A 185 -32.97 -2.74 12.88
CA LEU A 185 -32.54 -4.15 12.91
C LEU A 185 -31.20 -4.34 12.19
N TYR A 186 -30.99 -3.66 11.07
CA TYR A 186 -29.77 -3.71 10.25
C TYR A 186 -29.51 -2.34 9.60
N LYS A 187 -28.24 -1.97 9.41
CA LYS A 187 -27.86 -0.75 8.70
C LYS A 187 -26.57 -0.91 7.90
N TRP A 188 -26.64 -0.77 6.58
CA TRP A 188 -25.48 -0.69 5.69
C TRP A 188 -25.31 0.75 5.18
N GLU A 189 -24.33 1.46 5.73
CA GLU A 189 -24.04 2.85 5.32
C GLU A 189 -23.46 2.92 3.89
N LEU A 190 -22.75 1.86 3.47
CA LEU A 190 -21.96 1.81 2.23
C LEU A 190 -20.81 2.85 2.21
N ALA A 191 -20.24 3.11 3.39
CA ALA A 191 -19.09 3.98 3.62
C ALA A 191 -17.78 3.22 3.90
N ALA A 192 -17.83 1.88 3.96
CA ALA A 192 -16.68 1.03 4.20
C ALA A 192 -16.86 -0.33 3.51
N HIS A 193 -15.77 -0.93 3.03
CA HIS A 193 -15.80 -2.22 2.33
C HIS A 193 -14.46 -2.96 2.42
N ASP A 194 -14.54 -4.29 2.31
CA ASP A 194 -13.42 -5.16 2.02
C ASP A 194 -13.68 -5.83 0.67
N LYS A 195 -13.10 -5.25 -0.39
CA LYS A 195 -13.29 -5.66 -1.78
C LYS A 195 -14.77 -5.59 -2.20
N ASP A 196 -15.41 -6.74 -2.27
CA ASP A 196 -16.77 -6.95 -2.76
C ASP A 196 -17.76 -7.12 -1.59
N VAL A 197 -17.32 -6.83 -0.36
CA VAL A 197 -18.09 -7.13 0.85
C VAL A 197 -18.18 -5.92 1.76
N THR A 198 -19.34 -5.74 2.38
CA THR A 198 -19.55 -4.77 3.46
C THR A 198 -20.44 -5.38 4.54
N TYR A 199 -20.51 -4.76 5.71
CA TYR A 199 -21.20 -5.30 6.87
C TYR A 199 -22.16 -4.28 7.46
N ASP A 200 -23.26 -4.78 8.00
CA ASP A 200 -24.23 -3.96 8.70
C ASP A 200 -23.68 -3.56 10.09
N SER A 201 -23.93 -2.31 10.51
CA SER A 201 -23.39 -1.76 11.75
C SER A 201 -24.13 -2.20 13.03
N VAL A 202 -25.27 -2.88 12.91
CA VAL A 202 -26.11 -3.31 14.04
C VAL A 202 -25.83 -4.76 14.44
N ARG A 203 -25.76 -5.67 13.47
CA ARG A 203 -25.62 -7.12 13.69
C ARG A 203 -24.46 -7.76 12.95
N ASN A 204 -23.62 -6.99 12.27
CA ASN A 204 -22.46 -7.48 11.52
C ASN A 204 -22.82 -8.53 10.44
N LYS A 205 -23.99 -8.39 9.83
CA LYS A 205 -24.51 -9.17 8.70
C LYS A 205 -23.84 -8.70 7.42
N GLN A 206 -23.31 -9.66 6.69
CA GLN A 206 -22.61 -9.44 5.45
C GLN A 206 -23.57 -9.09 4.30
N ALA A 207 -23.21 -8.09 3.51
CA ALA A 207 -23.74 -7.85 2.16
C ALA A 207 -22.64 -8.03 1.11
N PHE A 208 -23.01 -8.50 -0.07
CA PHE A 208 -22.09 -8.77 -1.18
C PHE A 208 -22.40 -7.88 -2.37
N VAL A 209 -21.37 -7.25 -2.91
CA VAL A 209 -21.42 -6.35 -4.07
C VAL A 209 -20.68 -7.01 -5.22
N ARG A 210 -21.34 -7.11 -6.37
CA ARG A 210 -20.69 -7.50 -7.63
C ARG A 210 -20.62 -6.29 -8.55
N ASN A 211 -19.43 -6.01 -9.08
CA ASN A 211 -19.16 -4.94 -10.04
C ASN A 211 -19.65 -3.55 -9.59
N GLY A 212 -19.61 -3.26 -8.28
CA GLY A 212 -20.01 -1.96 -7.76
C GLY A 212 -18.82 -1.00 -7.68
N VAL A 213 -19.09 0.30 -7.81
CA VAL A 213 -18.09 1.35 -7.63
C VAL A 213 -18.30 2.00 -6.27
N TRP A 214 -17.38 1.77 -5.35
CA TRP A 214 -17.40 2.38 -4.02
C TRP A 214 -17.01 3.85 -4.11
N GLU A 215 -17.91 4.76 -3.77
CA GLU A 215 -17.63 6.20 -3.84
C GLU A 215 -16.53 6.62 -2.87
N ILE A 216 -16.45 5.94 -1.71
CA ILE A 216 -15.41 6.18 -0.70
C ILE A 216 -14.00 5.91 -1.23
N ASP A 217 -13.84 5.07 -2.27
CA ASP A 217 -12.54 4.82 -2.88
C ASP A 217 -11.94 6.05 -3.55
N LYS A 218 -12.75 7.07 -3.90
CA LYS A 218 -12.23 8.34 -4.44
C LYS A 218 -11.34 9.09 -3.44
N HIS A 219 -11.49 8.79 -2.15
CA HIS A 219 -10.66 9.34 -1.07
C HIS A 219 -9.41 8.50 -0.79
N THR A 220 -9.27 7.31 -1.38
CA THR A 220 -8.15 6.39 -1.15
C THR A 220 -7.38 6.01 -2.41
N LYS A 221 -7.97 6.19 -3.61
CA LYS A 221 -7.39 5.75 -4.89
C LYS A 221 -7.24 6.91 -5.87
N TRP A 222 -6.05 7.00 -6.45
CA TRP A 222 -5.77 7.96 -7.53
C TRP A 222 -6.54 7.59 -8.80
N ALA A 223 -7.33 8.53 -9.30
CA ALA A 223 -7.95 8.44 -10.62
C ALA A 223 -7.03 9.05 -11.67
N ALA A 224 -6.57 8.26 -12.63
CA ALA A 224 -5.87 8.76 -13.81
C ALA A 224 -6.84 9.59 -14.68
N LEU A 225 -6.45 10.81 -15.05
CA LEU A 225 -7.30 11.71 -15.82
C LEU A 225 -6.88 11.81 -17.27
N ALA A 226 -5.61 12.18 -17.50
CA ALA A 226 -5.08 12.45 -18.82
C ALA A 226 -3.56 12.21 -18.85
N SER A 227 -3.01 12.04 -20.05
CA SER A 227 -1.57 11.95 -20.27
C SER A 227 -1.19 12.64 -21.58
N LEU A 228 0.04 13.13 -21.65
CA LEU A 228 0.62 13.73 -22.85
C LEU A 228 2.11 13.36 -22.97
N ASN A 229 2.60 13.22 -24.21
CA ASN A 229 4.02 13.07 -24.49
C ASN A 229 4.54 14.41 -25.01
N VAL A 230 5.57 14.97 -24.35
CA VAL A 230 6.24 16.20 -24.78
C VAL A 230 7.57 15.84 -25.42
N HIS A 231 7.77 16.27 -26.67
CA HIS A 231 9.05 16.18 -27.36
C HIS A 231 10.00 17.29 -26.88
N HIS A 232 10.43 17.19 -25.63
CA HIS A 232 11.37 18.09 -25.00
C HIS A 232 11.94 17.40 -23.75
N ILE A 233 13.24 17.57 -23.50
CA ILE A 233 13.87 17.07 -22.27
C ILE A 233 13.45 17.99 -21.12
N ASN A 234 12.93 17.43 -20.03
CA ASN A 234 12.56 18.16 -18.81
C ASN A 234 11.56 19.33 -19.08
N PRO A 235 10.35 19.05 -19.59
CA PRO A 235 9.34 20.09 -19.74
C PRO A 235 9.00 20.70 -18.38
N GLN A 236 8.76 22.00 -18.36
CA GLN A 236 8.54 22.73 -17.12
C GLN A 236 7.05 22.73 -16.75
N VAL A 237 6.76 22.53 -15.47
CA VAL A 237 5.39 22.37 -14.97
C VAL A 237 5.05 23.48 -13.98
N ALA A 238 3.88 24.12 -14.19
CA ALA A 238 3.23 24.99 -13.22
C ALA A 238 1.76 24.59 -13.06
N TYR A 239 1.14 25.08 -12.00
CA TYR A 239 -0.29 24.93 -11.80
C TYR A 239 -0.93 26.25 -11.34
N ASP A 240 -2.23 26.35 -11.58
CA ASP A 240 -3.15 27.34 -11.03
C ASP A 240 -4.14 26.59 -10.14
N ASP A 241 -3.96 26.74 -8.83
CA ASP A 241 -4.75 26.06 -7.80
C ASP A 241 -6.11 26.70 -7.56
N VAL A 242 -6.35 27.90 -8.09
CA VAL A 242 -7.63 28.61 -8.01
C VAL A 242 -8.55 28.21 -9.15
N SER A 243 -8.06 28.24 -10.39
CA SER A 243 -8.88 27.87 -11.56
C SER A 243 -8.81 26.38 -11.90
N GLY A 244 -7.88 25.63 -11.30
CA GLY A 244 -7.72 24.20 -11.55
C GLY A 244 -7.08 23.90 -12.91
N ARG A 245 -5.86 24.42 -13.14
CA ARG A 245 -5.15 24.22 -14.41
C ARG A 245 -3.71 23.79 -14.19
N PHE A 246 -3.19 22.92 -15.05
CA PHE A 246 -1.75 22.70 -15.20
C PHE A 246 -1.23 23.34 -16.48
N PHE A 247 0.01 23.82 -16.42
CA PHE A 247 0.74 24.41 -17.53
C PHE A 247 2.03 23.62 -17.75
N ILE A 248 2.27 23.20 -19.00
CA ILE A 248 3.43 22.40 -19.36
C ILE A 248 4.11 23.06 -20.56
N ALA A 249 5.28 23.65 -20.32
CA ALA A 249 6.08 24.28 -21.37
C ALA A 249 7.01 23.24 -22.01
N GLY A 250 6.73 22.86 -23.26
CA GLY A 250 7.60 22.06 -24.14
C GLY A 250 8.43 22.93 -25.09
N GLY A 251 9.11 22.33 -26.08
CA GLY A 251 10.06 23.02 -26.98
C GLY A 251 9.52 24.03 -28.00
N GLY A 252 8.36 24.63 -27.75
CA GLY A 252 7.68 25.57 -28.66
C GLY A 252 6.16 25.62 -28.50
N GLN A 253 5.62 24.81 -27.59
CA GLN A 253 4.20 24.76 -27.28
C GLN A 253 4.00 24.76 -25.77
N LEU A 254 2.97 25.49 -25.34
CA LEU A 254 2.43 25.46 -23.99
C LEU A 254 1.19 24.59 -23.99
N PHE A 255 1.21 23.50 -23.25
CA PHE A 255 0.02 22.70 -22.99
C PHE A 255 -0.68 23.23 -21.74
N VAL A 256 -2.00 23.37 -21.82
CA VAL A 256 -2.86 23.80 -20.72
C VAL A 256 -3.87 22.69 -20.47
N TYR A 257 -3.77 22.05 -19.30
CA TYR A 257 -4.72 21.03 -18.88
C TYR A 257 -5.71 21.62 -17.88
N ASP A 258 -6.99 21.68 -18.24
CA ASP A 258 -8.08 22.12 -17.36
C ASP A 258 -8.69 20.89 -16.67
N VAL A 259 -8.60 20.86 -15.34
CA VAL A 259 -9.01 19.69 -14.55
C VAL A 259 -10.53 19.57 -14.42
N LYS A 260 -11.28 20.67 -14.61
CA LYS A 260 -12.75 20.67 -14.53
C LYS A 260 -13.35 20.17 -15.84
N ALA A 261 -12.82 20.65 -16.96
CA ALA A 261 -13.22 20.22 -18.30
C ALA A 261 -12.62 18.87 -18.70
N ASN A 262 -11.62 18.39 -17.96
CA ASN A 262 -10.80 17.22 -18.31
C ASN A 262 -10.29 17.30 -19.76
N ARG A 263 -9.72 18.45 -20.13
CA ARG A 263 -9.29 18.75 -21.51
C ARG A 263 -7.91 19.36 -21.54
N ILE A 264 -7.09 18.90 -22.48
CA ILE A 264 -5.77 19.47 -22.78
C ILE A 264 -5.90 20.33 -24.04
N ASP A 265 -5.55 21.61 -23.93
CA ASP A 265 -5.38 22.54 -25.03
C ASP A 265 -3.89 22.79 -25.27
N SER A 266 -3.51 23.15 -26.50
CA SER A 266 -2.12 23.49 -26.85
C SER A 266 -2.03 24.87 -27.50
N ILE A 267 -1.00 25.63 -27.12
CA ILE A 267 -0.76 26.99 -27.58
C ILE A 267 0.66 27.07 -28.11
N ALA A 268 0.82 27.26 -29.42
CA ALA A 268 2.12 27.59 -29.99
C ALA A 268 2.55 28.98 -29.52
N TYR A 269 3.82 29.14 -29.17
CA TYR A 269 4.36 30.41 -28.70
C TYR A 269 5.66 30.82 -29.39
N LYS A 270 5.99 32.11 -29.31
CA LYS A 270 7.29 32.67 -29.70
C LYS A 270 8.20 32.88 -28.48
N GLY A 271 9.49 33.04 -28.72
CA GLY A 271 10.50 33.12 -27.64
C GLY A 271 10.66 31.78 -26.93
N HIS A 272 11.39 31.78 -25.82
CA HIS A 272 11.75 30.58 -25.09
C HIS A 272 11.57 30.76 -23.59
N PRO A 273 11.05 29.77 -22.84
CA PRO A 273 11.34 29.69 -21.41
C PRO A 273 12.85 29.43 -21.21
N TYR A 274 13.37 29.56 -19.99
CA TYR A 274 14.69 28.99 -19.69
C TYR A 274 14.67 27.48 -19.96
N ILE A 275 15.80 26.90 -20.35
CA ILE A 275 15.92 25.48 -20.74
C ILE A 275 16.82 24.77 -19.73
N GLY A 276 16.71 23.45 -19.59
CA GLY A 276 17.55 22.66 -18.69
C GLY A 276 16.81 22.21 -17.44
N ALA A 277 17.39 21.27 -16.70
CA ALA A 277 16.72 20.60 -15.58
C ALA A 277 16.53 21.52 -14.36
N SER A 278 17.23 22.66 -14.31
CA SER A 278 17.06 23.66 -13.24
C SER A 278 15.98 24.69 -13.55
N SER A 279 15.55 24.77 -14.80
CA SER A 279 14.54 25.72 -15.22
C SER A 279 13.18 25.24 -14.73
N GLN A 280 12.43 26.12 -14.06
CA GLN A 280 11.05 25.87 -13.65
C GLN A 280 10.17 27.04 -14.05
N ILE A 281 8.88 26.75 -14.24
CA ILE A 281 7.85 27.77 -14.38
C ILE A 281 6.96 27.82 -13.14
N ILE A 282 6.39 28.99 -12.86
CA ILE A 282 5.36 29.19 -11.84
C ILE A 282 4.30 30.16 -12.36
N PHE A 283 3.05 29.98 -11.94
CA PHE A 283 1.93 30.81 -12.35
C PHE A 283 1.71 31.96 -11.35
N ASP A 284 1.79 33.20 -11.85
CA ASP A 284 1.44 34.41 -11.11
C ASP A 284 -0.05 34.71 -11.35
N ALA A 285 -0.90 34.21 -10.45
CA ALA A 285 -2.35 34.36 -10.53
C ALA A 285 -2.81 35.83 -10.52
N LYS A 286 -2.13 36.71 -9.77
CA LYS A 286 -2.49 38.14 -9.63
C LYS A 286 -2.39 38.89 -10.96
N ARG A 287 -1.42 38.51 -11.81
CA ARG A 287 -1.19 39.15 -13.12
C ARG A 287 -1.54 38.25 -14.31
N ASN A 288 -2.02 37.04 -14.05
CA ASN A 288 -2.35 36.03 -15.06
C ASN A 288 -1.21 35.81 -16.08
N ARG A 289 -0.03 35.41 -15.59
CA ARG A 289 1.17 35.17 -16.41
C ARG A 289 1.96 33.97 -15.89
N LEU A 290 2.76 33.33 -16.76
CA LEU A 290 3.76 32.34 -16.31
C LEU A 290 5.12 33.02 -16.19
N LEU A 291 5.84 32.65 -15.15
CA LEU A 291 7.20 33.10 -14.91
C LEU A 291 8.12 31.90 -15.09
N SER A 292 9.04 31.97 -16.04
CA SER A 292 10.23 31.11 -16.09
C SER A 292 11.36 31.87 -15.41
N TYR A 293 12.02 31.26 -14.44
CA TYR A 293 12.96 31.97 -13.59
C TYR A 293 14.17 31.10 -13.21
N THR A 294 15.24 31.78 -12.79
CA THR A 294 16.38 31.18 -12.09
C THR A 294 16.94 32.18 -11.09
N PRO A 295 17.34 31.78 -9.87
CA PRO A 295 18.09 32.64 -8.95
C PRO A 295 19.44 33.15 -9.49
N ASP A 296 19.95 32.57 -10.57
CA ASP A 296 21.24 32.96 -11.14
C ASP A 296 21.17 34.19 -12.06
N PHE A 297 19.97 34.57 -12.51
CA PHE A 297 19.73 35.77 -13.32
C PHE A 297 18.80 36.72 -12.62
N ASN A 298 19.08 38.02 -12.71
CA ASN A 298 18.26 39.05 -12.07
C ASN A 298 16.86 39.18 -12.70
N ASP A 299 16.75 38.87 -13.99
CA ASP A 299 15.52 39.12 -14.75
C ASP A 299 14.59 37.89 -14.79
N LEU A 300 13.30 38.15 -14.61
CA LEU A 300 12.23 37.16 -14.76
C LEU A 300 11.83 37.07 -16.23
N ASN A 301 11.79 35.86 -16.77
CA ASN A 301 11.26 35.60 -18.10
C ASN A 301 9.76 35.34 -18.03
N VAL A 302 8.95 36.12 -18.76
CA VAL A 302 7.51 36.15 -18.61
C VAL A 302 6.85 35.61 -19.87
N TYR A 303 5.88 34.71 -19.69
CA TYR A 303 4.94 34.34 -20.73
C TYR A 303 3.66 35.16 -20.62
N GLU A 304 3.35 35.90 -21.68
CA GLU A 304 2.12 36.66 -21.81
C GLU A 304 1.08 35.87 -22.63
N PHE A 305 -0.04 35.48 -22.01
CA PHE A 305 -1.08 34.68 -22.68
C PHE A 305 -1.71 35.39 -23.89
N ASP A 306 -1.91 36.71 -23.81
CA ASP A 306 -2.51 37.50 -24.90
C ASP A 306 -1.60 37.57 -26.13
N ARG A 307 -0.28 37.72 -25.90
CA ARG A 307 0.71 37.82 -26.97
C ARG A 307 1.22 36.46 -27.45
N LYS A 308 1.03 35.41 -26.65
CA LYS A 308 1.54 34.04 -26.90
C LYS A 308 3.05 34.04 -27.13
N CYS A 309 3.78 34.75 -26.29
CA CYS A 309 5.24 34.80 -26.37
C CYS A 309 5.88 34.91 -24.99
N TRP A 310 7.08 34.35 -24.90
CA TRP A 310 8.03 34.63 -23.84
C TRP A 310 8.76 35.95 -24.11
N THR A 311 9.10 36.68 -23.05
CA THR A 311 9.92 37.90 -23.17
C THR A 311 11.36 37.59 -23.58
N LEU A 312 11.86 36.40 -23.28
CA LEU A 312 13.17 35.94 -23.71
C LEU A 312 13.13 35.45 -25.17
N GLU A 313 13.86 36.14 -26.04
CA GLU A 313 13.92 35.83 -27.47
C GLU A 313 14.90 34.71 -27.82
N THR A 314 15.95 34.51 -27.03
CA THR A 314 17.00 33.52 -27.30
C THR A 314 17.01 32.42 -26.24
N PRO A 315 17.19 31.15 -26.62
CA PRO A 315 17.18 30.05 -25.66
C PRO A 315 18.39 30.15 -24.73
N VAL A 316 18.16 30.03 -23.43
CA VAL A 316 19.21 30.03 -22.41
C VAL A 316 19.08 28.78 -21.54
N MET A 317 20.17 28.01 -21.42
CA MET A 317 20.22 26.74 -20.69
C MET A 317 20.78 26.93 -19.27
N ILE A 318 20.12 26.33 -18.28
CA ILE A 318 20.41 26.47 -16.84
C ILE A 318 20.35 25.08 -16.16
N ASP A 319 21.48 24.66 -15.58
CA ASP A 319 21.65 23.34 -14.94
C ASP A 319 22.34 23.41 -13.55
N THR A 320 22.18 24.55 -12.88
CA THR A 320 22.88 24.90 -11.63
C THR A 320 22.10 24.59 -10.34
N ARG A 321 20.76 24.44 -10.42
CA ARG A 321 19.87 24.35 -9.24
C ARG A 321 18.55 23.62 -9.54
N GLN A 322 18.64 22.32 -9.73
CA GLN A 322 17.55 21.40 -10.04
C GLN A 322 16.75 21.06 -8.77
N HIS A 323 15.47 20.72 -8.91
CA HIS A 323 14.61 20.26 -7.81
C HIS A 323 14.54 21.19 -6.58
N HIS A 324 14.77 22.50 -6.77
CA HIS A 324 14.48 23.49 -5.73
C HIS A 324 12.97 23.58 -5.50
N ASN A 325 12.55 23.95 -4.30
CA ASN A 325 11.16 24.24 -3.99
C ASN A 325 10.80 25.67 -4.38
N ARG A 326 9.55 25.92 -4.76
CA ARG A 326 9.06 27.24 -5.16
C ARG A 326 7.68 27.56 -4.59
N ILE A 327 7.43 28.83 -4.30
CA ILE A 327 6.10 29.35 -3.96
C ILE A 327 6.00 30.84 -4.24
N ILE A 328 4.83 31.33 -4.67
CA ILE A 328 4.52 32.76 -4.67
C ILE A 328 3.75 33.09 -3.41
N ASN A 329 4.28 34.03 -2.61
CA ASN A 329 3.53 34.64 -1.53
C ASN A 329 2.71 35.80 -2.10
N GLN A 330 1.41 35.57 -2.30
CA GLN A 330 0.52 36.53 -2.97
C GLN A 330 0.38 37.85 -2.20
N LYS A 331 0.36 37.80 -0.86
CA LYS A 331 0.21 39.01 -0.03
C LYS A 331 1.45 39.89 -0.05
N ARG A 332 2.63 39.29 -0.10
CA ARG A 332 3.92 40.00 -0.18
C ARG A 332 4.38 40.27 -1.60
N ASP A 333 3.72 39.65 -2.58
CA ASP A 333 4.01 39.79 -4.00
C ASP A 333 5.46 39.40 -4.32
N GLU A 334 5.93 38.30 -3.73
CA GLU A 334 7.29 37.78 -3.87
C GLU A 334 7.28 36.30 -4.28
N LEU A 335 8.21 35.93 -5.16
CA LEU A 335 8.56 34.54 -5.46
C LEU A 335 9.68 34.10 -4.51
N ILE A 336 9.48 32.96 -3.85
CA ILE A 336 10.41 32.38 -2.88
C ILE A 336 10.86 31.02 -3.39
N VAL A 337 12.17 30.82 -3.41
CA VAL A 337 12.84 29.60 -3.88
C VAL A 337 13.75 29.08 -2.78
N PHE A 338 13.71 27.77 -2.53
CA PHE A 338 14.52 27.12 -1.51
C PHE A 338 15.22 25.86 -2.00
N GLY A 339 16.51 25.73 -1.65
CA GLY A 339 17.28 24.50 -1.81
C GLY A 339 17.63 24.15 -3.26
N GLY A 340 17.66 22.86 -3.56
CA GLY A 340 17.98 22.31 -4.87
C GLY A 340 19.42 21.79 -4.99
N TYR A 341 19.69 21.13 -6.11
CA TYR A 341 20.93 20.43 -6.38
C TYR A 341 21.50 20.81 -7.75
N GLY A 342 22.81 20.95 -7.85
CA GLY A 342 23.51 21.17 -9.12
C GLY A 342 24.99 21.38 -8.87
N ASN A 343 25.81 21.20 -9.90
CA ASN A 343 27.28 21.30 -9.79
C ASN A 343 27.85 20.46 -8.63
N HIS A 344 27.35 19.23 -8.46
CA HIS A 344 27.72 18.31 -7.38
C HIS A 344 27.47 18.86 -5.96
N ARG A 345 26.52 19.79 -5.81
CA ARG A 345 26.19 20.43 -4.54
C ARG A 345 24.69 20.51 -4.28
N TYR A 346 24.29 20.08 -3.09
CA TYR A 346 23.01 20.41 -2.48
C TYR A 346 23.07 21.82 -1.88
N ASN A 347 21.95 22.54 -1.89
CA ASN A 347 21.86 23.92 -1.41
C ASN A 347 20.85 24.07 -0.27
N SER A 348 21.10 25.04 0.61
CA SER A 348 20.17 25.53 1.63
C SER A 348 19.83 27.02 1.40
N GLN A 349 20.07 27.51 0.19
CA GLN A 349 19.83 28.90 -0.16
C GLN A 349 18.33 29.20 -0.19
N LEU A 350 17.95 30.34 0.38
CA LEU A 350 16.64 30.94 0.28
C LEU A 350 16.76 32.16 -0.63
N SER A 351 16.20 32.08 -1.83
CA SER A 351 16.22 33.16 -2.82
C SER A 351 14.83 33.78 -2.92
N ARG A 352 14.76 35.11 -2.92
CA ARG A 352 13.50 35.86 -2.99
C ARG A 352 13.59 36.97 -4.04
N ILE A 353 12.50 37.19 -4.78
CA ILE A 353 12.40 38.30 -5.72
C ILE A 353 10.99 38.90 -5.68
N ASN A 354 10.91 40.24 -5.70
CA ASN A 354 9.63 40.94 -5.75
C ASN A 354 9.08 40.90 -7.18
N LEU A 355 7.77 40.64 -7.32
CA LEU A 355 7.10 40.48 -8.61
C LEU A 355 6.54 41.79 -9.18
N SER A 356 6.37 42.82 -8.35
CA SER A 356 5.94 44.17 -8.76
C SER A 356 7.11 45.05 -9.18
N ASP A 357 8.22 45.00 -8.44
CA ASP A 357 9.44 45.79 -8.66
C ASP A 357 10.67 44.88 -8.53
N PRO A 358 11.02 44.10 -9.57
CA PRO A 358 12.15 43.18 -9.52
C PRO A 358 13.48 43.96 -9.52
N GLN A 359 14.11 44.07 -8.34
CA GLN A 359 15.45 44.66 -8.20
C GLN A 359 16.55 43.59 -8.05
N GLY A 360 16.34 42.42 -8.67
CA GLY A 360 17.17 41.23 -8.53
C GLY A 360 16.81 40.36 -7.32
N TRP A 361 17.55 39.27 -7.15
CA TRP A 361 17.30 38.28 -6.09
C TRP A 361 17.97 38.67 -4.77
N SER A 362 17.22 38.59 -3.68
CA SER A 362 17.74 38.56 -2.32
C SER A 362 18.02 37.12 -1.92
N ILE A 363 19.30 36.78 -1.71
CA ILE A 363 19.74 35.41 -1.41
C ILE A 363 20.32 35.35 0.00
N SER A 364 19.79 34.46 0.82
CA SER A 364 20.32 34.11 2.14
C SER A 364 20.52 32.60 2.28
N SER A 365 21.21 32.15 3.32
CA SER A 365 21.43 30.73 3.61
C SER A 365 20.66 30.29 4.85
N LEU A 366 20.09 29.08 4.81
CA LEU A 366 19.46 28.42 5.95
C LEU A 366 20.32 27.30 6.55
N ASP A 367 21.59 27.16 6.14
CA ASP A 367 22.54 26.14 6.62
C ASP A 367 22.69 26.06 8.14
N SER A 368 22.53 27.18 8.85
CA SER A 368 22.52 27.24 10.32
C SER A 368 21.36 26.51 10.99
N CYS A 369 20.26 26.26 10.25
CA CYS A 369 19.03 25.66 10.75
C CYS A 369 18.76 24.30 10.10
N LEU A 370 18.89 24.22 8.77
CA LEU A 370 18.56 23.05 7.98
C LEU A 370 19.70 22.74 7.02
N PHE A 371 19.99 21.45 6.87
CA PHE A 371 21.06 21.00 5.99
C PHE A 371 20.69 21.19 4.51
N PRO A 372 21.67 21.53 3.65
CA PRO A 372 21.48 21.61 2.21
C PRO A 372 20.81 20.37 1.61
N ARG A 373 19.82 20.57 0.73
CA ARG A 373 18.95 19.50 0.22
C ARG A 373 18.22 19.82 -1.08
N TYR A 374 17.81 18.76 -1.77
CA TYR A 374 16.82 18.77 -2.85
C TYR A 374 15.75 17.70 -2.61
N LEU A 375 14.77 17.54 -3.50
CA LEU A 375 13.67 16.57 -3.38
C LEU A 375 12.88 16.71 -2.06
N SER A 376 12.91 17.90 -1.47
CA SER A 376 12.09 18.29 -0.31
C SER A 376 10.70 18.74 -0.75
N ALA A 377 9.78 18.86 0.19
CA ALA A 377 8.47 19.48 0.00
C ALA A 377 8.42 20.86 0.66
N MET A 378 7.71 21.82 0.07
CA MET A 378 7.46 23.14 0.66
C MET A 378 5.98 23.53 0.56
N GLY A 379 5.47 24.21 1.57
CA GLY A 379 4.09 24.68 1.60
C GLY A 379 3.90 25.89 2.52
N ALA A 380 2.97 26.77 2.20
CA ALA A 380 2.62 27.91 3.07
C ALA A 380 1.68 27.46 4.18
N GLU A 381 2.08 27.69 5.44
CA GLU A 381 1.17 27.56 6.59
C GLU A 381 0.22 28.76 6.66
N ASN A 382 0.73 29.93 6.30
CA ASN A 382 0.00 31.18 6.09
C ASN A 382 0.94 32.21 5.42
N GLU A 383 0.50 33.46 5.32
CA GLU A 383 1.22 34.56 4.68
C GLU A 383 2.60 34.91 5.28
N ASP A 384 2.87 34.48 6.51
CA ASP A 384 4.10 34.79 7.23
C ASP A 384 4.96 33.56 7.50
N TYR A 385 4.44 32.34 7.29
CA TYR A 385 5.12 31.10 7.65
C TYR A 385 5.10 30.09 6.51
N LEU A 386 6.29 29.58 6.19
CA LEU A 386 6.47 28.43 5.31
C LEU A 386 6.86 27.21 6.14
N LEU A 387 6.44 26.04 5.68
CA LEU A 387 6.93 24.76 6.15
C LEU A 387 7.81 24.13 5.08
N ILE A 388 8.90 23.48 5.49
CA ILE A 388 9.84 22.75 4.62
C ILE A 388 10.00 21.34 5.21
N MET A 389 9.78 20.32 4.37
CA MET A 389 9.74 18.92 4.79
C MET A 389 10.77 18.07 4.04
N GLY A 390 11.56 17.33 4.81
CA GLY A 390 12.41 16.24 4.35
C GLY A 390 13.36 16.62 3.22
N GLY A 391 13.59 15.69 2.29
CA GLY A 391 14.49 15.84 1.14
C GLY A 391 15.68 14.89 1.19
N TYR A 392 16.70 15.16 0.38
CA TYR A 392 17.94 14.38 0.34
C TYR A 392 19.16 15.30 0.23
N GLY A 393 20.22 15.00 0.99
CA GLY A 393 21.43 15.81 1.02
C GLY A 393 22.29 15.52 2.26
N ASN A 394 23.18 16.44 2.63
CA ASN A 394 24.03 16.32 3.82
C ASN A 394 24.39 17.71 4.37
N GLN A 395 25.09 17.70 5.52
CA GLN A 395 25.45 18.91 6.25
C GLN A 395 26.34 19.89 5.46
N SER A 396 27.31 19.39 4.68
CA SER A 396 28.23 20.25 3.91
C SER A 396 27.66 20.72 2.58
N GLY A 397 26.62 20.04 2.10
CA GLY A 397 26.07 20.17 0.76
C GLY A 397 26.89 19.51 -0.34
N LYS A 398 28.02 18.86 -0.05
CA LYS A 398 28.86 18.22 -1.08
C LYS A 398 28.36 16.83 -1.45
N GLN A 399 28.19 16.54 -2.73
CA GLN A 399 27.70 15.24 -3.17
C GLN A 399 28.63 14.09 -2.76
N GLU A 400 29.94 14.31 -2.79
CA GLU A 400 30.98 13.30 -2.54
C GLU A 400 31.12 12.87 -1.07
N GLU A 401 30.37 13.49 -0.15
CA GLU A 401 30.36 13.10 1.25
C GLU A 401 29.30 12.01 1.51
N SER A 402 28.53 12.11 2.61
CA SER A 402 27.54 11.08 2.98
C SER A 402 26.12 11.65 2.90
N PRO A 403 25.57 11.88 1.69
CA PRO A 403 24.18 12.32 1.56
C PRO A 403 23.19 11.22 1.94
N GLY A 404 22.04 11.64 2.47
CA GLY A 404 20.97 10.76 2.88
C GLY A 404 19.61 11.46 2.88
N ASN A 405 18.56 10.67 3.04
CA ASN A 405 17.20 11.18 3.16
C ASN A 405 16.97 11.87 4.51
N PHE A 406 16.28 12.99 4.49
CA PHE A 406 15.83 13.73 5.65
C PHE A 406 14.36 13.43 5.94
N TYR A 407 14.03 13.22 7.22
CA TYR A 407 12.68 12.97 7.72
C TYR A 407 12.35 13.98 8.82
N ASP A 408 12.41 15.25 8.46
CA ASP A 408 12.28 16.40 9.34
C ASP A 408 11.24 17.40 8.80
N LEU A 409 10.69 18.22 9.70
CA LEU A 409 9.80 19.32 9.35
C LEU A 409 10.32 20.60 10.00
N TYR A 410 10.44 21.65 9.21
CA TYR A 410 10.87 22.97 9.64
C TYR A 410 9.79 24.01 9.39
N ARG A 411 9.77 25.05 10.23
CA ARG A 411 8.95 26.25 10.06
C ARG A 411 9.86 27.47 9.89
N LEU A 412 9.64 28.22 8.82
CA LEU A 412 10.36 29.45 8.48
C LEU A 412 9.42 30.65 8.60
N ASN A 413 9.80 31.62 9.42
CA ASN A 413 9.11 32.91 9.51
C ASN A 413 9.66 33.87 8.44
N LEU A 414 8.82 34.26 7.48
CA LEU A 414 9.20 35.10 6.36
C LEU A 414 9.50 36.56 6.73
N LYS A 415 9.01 37.07 7.88
CA LYS A 415 9.30 38.43 8.37
C LYS A 415 10.68 38.53 8.99
N THR A 416 11.03 37.56 9.84
CA THR A 416 12.23 37.61 10.69
C THR A 416 13.38 36.78 10.14
N GLY A 417 13.12 35.91 9.16
CA GLY A 417 14.09 34.93 8.66
C GLY A 417 14.36 33.78 9.64
N LYS A 418 13.71 33.74 10.81
CA LYS A 418 13.91 32.68 11.80
C LYS A 418 13.36 31.35 11.30
N CYS A 419 14.20 30.33 11.34
CA CYS A 419 13.88 28.95 11.00
C CYS A 419 13.93 28.10 12.27
N ALA A 420 12.95 27.20 12.47
CA ALA A 420 12.89 26.30 13.61
C ALA A 420 12.49 24.89 13.15
N LYS A 421 13.21 23.87 13.64
CA LYS A 421 12.80 22.46 13.47
C LYS A 421 11.58 22.22 14.36
N LEU A 422 10.51 21.69 13.78
CA LEU A 422 9.32 21.25 14.51
C LEU A 422 9.53 19.83 15.03
N TRP A 423 10.00 18.93 14.18
CA TRP A 423 10.26 17.54 14.54
C TRP A 423 11.17 16.85 13.53
N GLU A 424 11.67 15.67 13.90
CA GLU A 424 12.33 14.69 13.04
C GLU A 424 11.96 13.26 13.51
N PHE A 425 11.98 12.28 12.61
CA PHE A 425 11.90 10.86 12.97
C PHE A 425 12.98 10.03 12.29
N VAL A 426 13.25 8.88 12.91
CA VAL A 426 14.08 7.85 12.31
C VAL A 426 13.19 6.92 11.48
N ASN A 427 13.57 6.69 10.24
CA ASN A 427 12.88 5.76 9.35
C ASN A 427 13.78 4.56 9.04
N ASP A 428 13.57 3.47 9.78
CA ASP A 428 14.36 2.24 9.65
C ASP A 428 13.78 1.25 8.62
N ARG A 429 12.67 1.59 7.96
CA ARG A 429 11.92 0.64 7.13
C ARG A 429 12.28 0.74 5.65
N GLN A 430 12.06 1.91 5.04
CA GLN A 430 12.28 2.14 3.61
C GLN A 430 12.59 3.60 3.33
N HIS A 431 13.64 3.88 2.56
CA HIS A 431 14.03 5.24 2.21
C HIS A 431 13.08 5.87 1.20
N PHE A 432 12.55 7.05 1.51
CA PHE A 432 11.76 7.86 0.59
C PHE A 432 12.14 9.34 0.64
N THR A 433 11.73 10.06 -0.40
CA THR A 433 11.85 11.51 -0.56
C THR A 433 10.49 12.10 -0.97
N PHE A 434 10.43 13.40 -1.27
CA PHE A 434 9.18 14.14 -1.43
C PHE A 434 9.00 14.74 -2.84
N GLY A 435 7.74 14.97 -3.21
CA GLY A 435 7.37 15.86 -4.32
C GLY A 435 7.61 17.33 -3.97
N ASN A 436 7.56 18.22 -4.97
CA ASN A 436 8.03 19.60 -4.80
C ASN A 436 7.16 20.44 -3.86
N SER A 437 5.84 20.33 -3.98
CA SER A 437 4.88 21.05 -3.12
C SER A 437 4.24 20.13 -2.09
N MET A 438 3.77 20.72 -0.99
CA MET A 438 2.88 20.05 -0.05
C MET A 438 1.67 20.92 0.30
N ILE A 439 0.58 20.26 0.67
CA ILE A 439 -0.64 20.89 1.14
C ILE A 439 -0.54 21.01 2.66
N VAL A 440 -0.70 22.24 3.18
CA VAL A 440 -0.75 22.49 4.62
C VAL A 440 -2.20 22.72 5.03
N ASP A 441 -2.75 21.80 5.82
CA ASP A 441 -4.12 21.83 6.32
C ASP A 441 -4.10 22.16 7.82
N THR A 442 -4.10 23.46 8.13
CA THR A 442 -3.99 23.93 9.51
C THR A 442 -5.19 23.55 10.40
N PRO A 443 -6.46 23.52 9.92
CA PRO A 443 -7.57 22.99 10.71
C PRO A 443 -7.39 21.54 11.18
N SER A 444 -6.82 20.67 10.35
CA SER A 444 -6.56 19.27 10.72
C SER A 444 -5.22 19.06 11.42
N ASN A 445 -4.40 20.12 11.60
CA ASN A 445 -3.01 20.03 12.06
C ASN A 445 -2.18 19.07 11.20
N SER A 446 -2.39 19.03 9.89
CA SER A 446 -1.72 18.06 9.01
C SER A 446 -1.05 18.71 7.81
N VAL A 447 -0.01 18.06 7.31
CA VAL A 447 0.54 18.30 5.98
C VAL A 447 0.41 17.05 5.14
N TYR A 448 0.15 17.24 3.86
CA TYR A 448 0.08 16.17 2.88
C TYR A 448 1.15 16.41 1.81
N ALA A 449 1.97 15.42 1.54
CA ALA A 449 3.03 15.48 0.55
C ALA A 449 3.04 14.21 -0.31
N LEU A 450 3.39 14.35 -1.60
CA LEU A 450 3.75 13.19 -2.42
C LEU A 450 5.07 12.62 -1.90
N THR A 451 5.16 11.30 -1.80
CA THR A 451 6.35 10.58 -1.35
C THR A 451 6.64 9.41 -2.27
N TYR A 452 7.93 9.13 -2.50
CA TYR A 452 8.39 8.02 -3.35
C TYR A 452 9.80 7.60 -2.96
N ASN A 453 10.15 6.35 -3.24
CA ASN A 453 11.51 5.85 -3.03
C ASN A 453 12.43 6.39 -4.13
N ASN A 454 13.55 7.02 -3.74
CA ASN A 454 14.57 7.56 -4.65
C ASN A 454 15.83 6.67 -4.73
N ASP A 455 15.76 5.44 -4.21
CA ASP A 455 16.81 4.43 -4.23
C ASP A 455 16.70 3.46 -5.44
N ARG A 456 15.68 3.65 -6.29
CA ARG A 456 15.34 2.78 -7.42
C ARG A 456 14.69 3.58 -8.54
N TYR A 457 14.86 3.08 -9.76
CA TYR A 457 14.20 3.65 -10.95
C TYR A 457 12.70 3.38 -10.94
N ASN A 458 12.28 2.11 -10.92
CA ASN A 458 10.85 1.76 -10.87
C ASN A 458 10.33 1.88 -9.44
N THR A 459 9.56 2.92 -9.17
CA THR A 459 9.02 3.25 -7.85
C THR A 459 7.53 3.61 -7.94
N PHE A 460 6.98 4.01 -6.81
CA PHE A 460 5.59 4.43 -6.70
C PHE A 460 5.50 5.75 -5.94
N VAL A 461 4.61 6.63 -6.39
CA VAL A 461 4.24 7.86 -5.68
C VAL A 461 3.00 7.60 -4.85
N TYR A 462 3.09 7.97 -3.56
CA TYR A 462 1.99 7.90 -2.59
C TYR A 462 1.69 9.28 -2.03
N LEU A 463 0.43 9.56 -1.69
CA LEU A 463 0.10 10.66 -0.81
C LEU A 463 0.35 10.25 0.64
N SER A 464 1.17 11.02 1.36
CA SER A 464 1.42 10.79 2.78
C SER A 464 0.99 11.98 3.62
N ARG A 465 0.40 11.70 4.78
CA ARG A 465 0.04 12.66 5.83
C ARG A 465 1.06 12.63 6.96
N PHE A 466 1.36 13.80 7.50
CA PHE A 466 2.12 13.98 8.73
C PHE A 466 1.45 15.05 9.59
N ASP A 467 1.49 14.90 10.91
CA ASP A 467 0.98 15.92 11.82
C ASP A 467 2.00 17.06 11.99
N ILE A 468 1.54 18.32 11.95
CA ILE A 468 2.40 19.50 12.09
C ILE A 468 2.91 19.59 13.53
N GLN A 469 2.00 19.47 14.50
CA GLN A 469 2.30 19.56 15.93
C GLN A 469 2.17 18.18 16.57
N THR A 470 3.28 17.44 16.65
CA THR A 470 3.34 16.12 17.28
C THR A 470 4.70 15.88 17.94
N ARG A 471 4.74 15.01 18.96
CA ARG A 471 5.97 14.50 19.57
C ARG A 471 6.40 13.14 19.02
N GLN A 472 5.52 12.48 18.24
CA GLN A 472 5.75 11.19 17.63
C GLN A 472 5.38 11.28 16.15
N PRO A 473 6.18 11.99 15.35
CA PRO A 473 5.93 12.07 13.91
C PRO A 473 6.02 10.70 13.28
N VAL A 474 5.02 10.38 12.47
CA VAL A 474 4.92 9.14 11.70
C VAL A 474 4.39 9.48 10.31
N GLN A 475 4.84 8.73 9.31
CA GLN A 475 4.25 8.76 7.98
C GLN A 475 2.96 7.94 7.97
N GLU A 476 1.86 8.55 7.55
CA GLU A 476 0.60 7.84 7.26
C GLU A 476 0.36 7.89 5.76
N VAL A 477 0.36 6.72 5.11
CA VAL A 477 0.05 6.62 3.68
C VAL A 477 -1.47 6.73 3.50
N MET A 478 -1.92 7.71 2.74
CA MET A 478 -3.32 8.12 2.59
C MET A 478 -3.92 7.76 1.22
N SER A 479 -3.15 7.10 0.35
CA SER A 479 -3.61 6.70 -0.97
C SER A 479 -3.06 5.33 -1.35
N ASP A 480 -3.59 4.77 -2.43
CA ASP A 480 -2.85 3.83 -3.26
C ASP A 480 -1.65 4.52 -3.94
N SER A 481 -1.17 3.94 -5.04
CA SER A 481 0.06 4.33 -5.70
C SER A 481 -0.17 4.83 -7.12
N ILE A 482 0.63 5.81 -7.52
CA ILE A 482 0.88 6.14 -8.93
C ILE A 482 2.20 5.48 -9.36
N VAL A 483 2.23 4.81 -10.51
CA VAL A 483 3.48 4.28 -11.08
C VAL A 483 4.42 5.42 -11.44
N TYR A 484 5.67 5.35 -11.00
CA TYR A 484 6.64 6.41 -11.22
C TYR A 484 8.03 5.86 -11.50
N ASN A 485 8.57 6.20 -12.66
CA ASN A 485 9.94 5.87 -13.04
C ASN A 485 10.85 7.05 -12.67
N PHE A 486 11.49 6.97 -11.51
CA PHE A 486 12.35 8.01 -10.98
C PHE A 486 13.76 7.93 -11.59
N LEU A 487 14.10 8.94 -12.39
CA LEU A 487 15.41 9.17 -12.97
C LEU A 487 15.93 10.54 -12.56
N ASP A 488 16.19 10.70 -11.25
CA ASP A 488 16.77 11.90 -10.66
C ASP A 488 16.16 13.21 -11.22
N ILE A 489 16.93 13.98 -11.98
CA ILE A 489 16.55 15.29 -12.50
C ILE A 489 15.68 15.25 -13.76
N HIS A 490 15.51 14.07 -14.34
CA HIS A 490 14.63 13.80 -15.48
C HIS A 490 13.22 13.36 -15.06
N SER A 491 12.96 13.31 -13.76
CA SER A 491 11.66 12.95 -13.21
C SER A 491 11.21 14.02 -12.24
N TYR A 492 9.92 14.33 -12.26
CA TYR A 492 9.36 15.40 -11.45
C TYR A 492 7.93 15.07 -11.04
N CYS A 493 7.57 15.34 -9.79
CA CYS A 493 6.18 15.24 -9.35
C CYS A 493 5.80 16.41 -8.45
N ASP A 494 4.55 16.83 -8.58
CA ASP A 494 4.00 17.99 -7.90
C ASP A 494 2.49 17.82 -7.73
N MET A 495 1.90 18.63 -6.85
CA MET A 495 0.45 18.60 -6.64
C MET A 495 -0.08 19.91 -6.11
N PHE A 496 -1.40 20.09 -6.24
CA PHE A 496 -2.12 21.16 -5.59
C PHE A 496 -3.51 20.72 -5.11
N LEU A 497 -4.05 21.44 -4.13
CA LEU A 497 -5.43 21.28 -3.66
C LEU A 497 -6.33 22.30 -4.37
N HIS A 498 -7.24 21.81 -5.20
CA HIS A 498 -8.28 22.64 -5.80
C HIS A 498 -9.49 22.69 -4.87
N ARG A 499 -9.67 23.82 -4.16
CA ARG A 499 -10.68 23.94 -3.09
C ARG A 499 -12.11 23.87 -3.59
N GLU A 500 -12.40 24.39 -4.79
CA GLU A 500 -13.75 24.39 -5.35
C GLU A 500 -14.28 22.98 -5.61
N THR A 501 -13.40 22.03 -5.99
CA THR A 501 -13.78 20.63 -6.21
C THR A 501 -13.41 19.71 -5.06
N SER A 502 -12.90 20.25 -3.94
CA SER A 502 -12.37 19.47 -2.81
C SER A 502 -11.52 18.28 -3.27
N SER A 503 -10.52 18.52 -4.11
CA SER A 503 -9.71 17.45 -4.71
C SER A 503 -8.24 17.86 -4.81
N ILE A 504 -7.37 16.90 -4.55
CA ILE A 504 -5.94 16.99 -4.86
C ILE A 504 -5.75 16.58 -6.31
N TYR A 505 -5.03 17.41 -7.06
CA TYR A 505 -4.56 17.07 -8.39
C TYR A 505 -3.04 16.93 -8.38
N ALA A 506 -2.55 15.80 -8.87
CA ALA A 506 -1.13 15.50 -8.96
C ALA A 506 -0.70 15.43 -10.43
N VAL A 507 0.55 15.79 -10.67
CA VAL A 507 1.23 15.65 -11.95
C VAL A 507 2.51 14.85 -11.76
N VAL A 508 2.73 13.90 -12.65
CA VAL A 508 3.95 13.09 -12.70
C VAL A 508 4.57 13.23 -14.07
N LEU A 509 5.85 13.59 -14.11
CA LEU A 509 6.68 13.72 -15.29
C LEU A 509 7.81 12.70 -15.19
N GLN A 510 7.97 11.92 -16.25
CA GLN A 510 9.01 10.89 -16.36
C GLN A 510 9.55 10.82 -17.78
N GLU A 511 10.82 10.49 -17.93
CA GLU A 511 11.39 10.21 -19.24
C GLU A 511 10.81 8.90 -19.78
N LYS A 512 10.24 8.96 -20.99
CA LYS A 512 9.74 7.77 -21.68
C LYS A 512 10.83 7.15 -22.53
N GLU A 513 11.44 7.99 -23.35
CA GLU A 513 12.55 7.69 -24.26
C GLU A 513 13.43 8.95 -24.32
N PRO A 514 14.72 8.84 -24.67
CA PRO A 514 15.61 9.99 -24.78
C PRO A 514 14.99 11.12 -25.61
N GLY A 515 14.79 12.29 -24.99
CA GLY A 515 14.19 13.47 -25.65
C GLY A 515 12.67 13.56 -25.58
N ILE A 516 11.98 12.60 -24.98
CA ILE A 516 10.51 12.56 -24.84
C ILE A 516 10.13 12.32 -23.38
N SER A 517 9.48 13.31 -22.77
CA SER A 517 8.92 13.18 -21.43
C SER A 517 7.42 12.86 -21.49
N LYS A 518 6.98 11.89 -20.70
CA LYS A 518 5.58 11.59 -20.46
C LYS A 518 5.10 12.36 -19.24
N VAL A 519 3.99 13.09 -19.38
CA VAL A 519 3.35 13.84 -18.29
C VAL A 519 1.96 13.26 -18.07
N GLU A 520 1.64 12.94 -16.83
CA GLU A 520 0.41 12.25 -16.43
C GLU A 520 -0.26 12.99 -15.26
N PHE A 521 -1.58 13.08 -15.31
CA PHE A 521 -2.38 13.82 -14.32
C PHE A 521 -3.33 12.90 -13.58
N TYR A 522 -3.41 13.09 -12.27
CA TYR A 522 -4.19 12.26 -11.36
C TYR A 522 -5.07 13.12 -10.44
N LYS A 523 -6.18 12.54 -9.97
CA LYS A 523 -7.10 13.14 -9.01
C LYS A 523 -7.29 12.25 -7.80
N LEU A 524 -7.36 12.86 -6.61
CA LEU A 524 -7.79 12.23 -5.37
C LEU A 524 -8.76 13.16 -4.63
N ALA A 525 -9.85 12.65 -4.08
CA ALA A 525 -10.77 13.45 -3.29
C ALA A 525 -10.14 13.87 -1.95
N PHE A 526 -10.46 15.07 -1.49
CA PHE A 526 -9.95 15.64 -0.24
C PHE A 526 -11.10 15.88 0.75
N PRO A 527 -10.96 15.53 2.05
CA PRO A 527 -9.76 14.97 2.68
C PRO A 527 -9.53 13.49 2.31
N PRO A 528 -8.28 13.03 2.19
CA PRO A 528 -7.99 11.64 1.83
C PRO A 528 -8.18 10.70 3.03
N LEU A 529 -8.37 9.41 2.77
CA LEU A 529 -8.52 8.36 3.77
C LEU A 529 -7.42 7.29 3.58
N SER A 530 -6.91 6.73 4.67
CA SER A 530 -6.07 5.55 4.57
C SER A 530 -6.89 4.33 4.17
N LYS A 531 -6.21 3.31 3.63
CA LYS A 531 -6.86 2.03 3.29
C LYS A 531 -7.50 1.38 4.51
N GLU A 532 -6.85 1.46 5.67
CA GLU A 532 -7.38 0.97 6.93
C GLU A 532 -8.63 1.74 7.38
N GLY A 533 -8.73 3.02 7.03
CA GLY A 533 -9.89 3.86 7.34
C GLY A 533 -11.18 3.37 6.68
N ILE A 534 -11.10 2.79 5.48
CA ILE A 534 -12.28 2.35 4.73
C ILE A 534 -12.61 0.86 4.93
N LEU A 535 -11.87 0.14 5.78
CA LEU A 535 -12.18 -1.25 6.07
C LEU A 535 -13.42 -1.35 7.00
N PRO A 536 -14.27 -2.37 6.84
CA PRO A 536 -15.43 -2.55 7.70
C PRO A 536 -14.97 -2.79 9.14
N HIS A 537 -15.52 -2.02 10.07
CA HIS A 537 -15.26 -2.23 11.48
C HIS A 537 -15.94 -3.52 11.92
N GLN A 538 -15.16 -4.59 12.15
CA GLN A 538 -15.70 -5.77 12.80
C GLN A 538 -16.01 -5.42 14.25
N THR A 539 -17.29 -5.32 14.59
CA THR A 539 -17.72 -5.32 15.98
C THR A 539 -17.39 -6.69 16.54
N GLY A 540 -16.24 -6.79 17.20
CA GLY A 540 -15.77 -8.00 17.84
C GLY A 540 -16.73 -8.38 18.96
N GLY A 541 -17.76 -9.18 18.62
CA GLY A 541 -18.45 -10.00 19.61
C GLY A 541 -17.39 -10.80 20.37
N MET A 542 -17.49 -10.79 21.70
CA MET A 542 -16.52 -11.46 22.56
C MET A 542 -16.39 -12.92 22.09
N LYS A 543 -15.19 -13.31 21.61
CA LYS A 543 -15.00 -14.64 21.03
C LYS A 543 -15.48 -15.70 22.04
N PRO A 544 -16.29 -16.69 21.65
CA PRO A 544 -16.85 -17.68 22.58
C PRO A 544 -15.76 -18.39 23.39
N VAL A 545 -14.55 -18.51 22.84
CA VAL A 545 -13.36 -19.03 23.53
C VAL A 545 -12.99 -18.24 24.79
N ILE A 546 -13.13 -16.90 24.79
CA ILE A 546 -12.81 -16.03 25.94
C ILE A 546 -13.87 -16.18 27.05
N LEU A 547 -15.15 -16.33 26.66
CA LEU A 547 -16.24 -16.60 27.59
C LEU A 547 -16.08 -18.00 28.22
N ILE A 548 -15.75 -19.01 27.42
CA ILE A 548 -15.51 -20.39 27.88
C ILE A 548 -14.27 -20.45 28.78
N SER A 549 -13.17 -19.76 28.43
CA SER A 549 -11.98 -19.71 29.29
C SER A 549 -12.25 -18.99 30.62
N GLY A 550 -13.10 -17.95 30.62
CA GLY A 550 -13.51 -17.26 31.84
C GLY A 550 -14.35 -18.15 32.77
N ILE A 551 -15.29 -18.92 32.20
CA ILE A 551 -16.09 -19.90 32.95
C ILE A 551 -15.20 -21.01 33.52
N LEU A 552 -14.27 -21.53 32.73
CA LEU A 552 -13.36 -22.60 33.14
C LEU A 552 -12.38 -22.14 34.23
N ALA A 553 -11.85 -20.91 34.11
CA ALA A 553 -11.03 -20.29 35.14
C ALA A 553 -11.82 -20.03 36.43
N GLY A 554 -13.09 -19.60 36.32
CA GLY A 554 -13.99 -19.45 37.46
C GLY A 554 -14.25 -20.77 38.20
N LEU A 555 -14.48 -21.86 37.45
CA LEU A 555 -14.64 -23.21 38.00
C LEU A 555 -13.35 -23.72 38.67
N LEU A 556 -12.18 -23.50 38.07
CA LEU A 556 -10.89 -23.85 38.64
C LEU A 556 -10.59 -23.06 39.93
N CYS A 557 -10.96 -21.79 39.99
CA CYS A 557 -10.84 -20.98 41.20
C CYS A 557 -11.80 -21.44 42.32
N LEU A 558 -13.01 -21.89 41.99
CA LEU A 558 -13.95 -22.45 42.96
C LEU A 558 -13.46 -23.80 43.51
N ILE A 559 -12.88 -24.64 42.66
CA ILE A 559 -12.27 -25.92 43.07
C ILE A 559 -11.00 -25.68 43.90
N GLY A 560 -10.13 -24.76 43.48
CA GLY A 560 -8.94 -24.36 44.22
C GLY A 560 -9.26 -23.72 45.58
N GLY A 561 -10.29 -22.86 45.64
CA GLY A 561 -10.76 -22.22 46.86
C GLY A 561 -11.38 -23.20 47.85
N SER A 562 -12.12 -24.21 47.37
CA SER A 562 -12.68 -25.26 48.22
C SER A 562 -11.61 -26.22 48.75
N ILE A 563 -10.60 -26.56 47.96
CA ILE A 563 -9.42 -27.34 48.42
C ILE A 563 -8.59 -26.56 49.44
N TRP A 564 -8.40 -25.25 49.24
CA TRP A 564 -7.65 -24.38 50.15
C TRP A 564 -8.36 -24.19 51.51
N LEU A 565 -9.69 -24.04 51.51
CA LEU A 565 -10.51 -23.99 52.73
C LEU A 565 -10.51 -25.33 53.51
N LEU A 566 -10.36 -26.45 52.82
CA LEU A 566 -10.22 -27.77 53.44
C LEU A 566 -8.82 -27.98 54.03
N HIS A 567 -7.77 -27.42 53.43
CA HIS A 567 -6.41 -27.49 53.95
C HIS A 567 -6.12 -26.48 55.09
N SER A 568 -6.74 -25.30 55.11
CA SER A 568 -6.45 -24.29 56.15
C SER A 568 -6.95 -24.66 57.56
N LYS A 569 -7.84 -25.67 57.67
CA LYS A 569 -8.28 -26.23 58.97
C LYS A 569 -7.39 -27.35 59.51
N ARG A 570 -6.36 -27.79 58.78
CA ARG A 570 -5.43 -28.83 59.23
C ARG A 570 -3.97 -28.36 59.14
N LYS A 571 -3.50 -27.85 60.29
CA LYS A 571 -2.13 -27.91 60.83
C LYS A 571 -1.20 -26.70 60.65
N ARG A 572 -1.02 -26.04 61.80
CA ARG A 572 0.21 -25.50 62.39
C ARG A 572 1.49 -26.34 62.14
N LYS A 573 2.60 -25.59 62.06
CA LYS A 573 4.03 -25.87 62.43
C LYS A 573 5.05 -26.31 61.35
N VAL A 574 5.98 -25.37 61.11
CA VAL A 574 7.48 -25.41 61.11
C VAL A 574 8.26 -26.02 59.92
N ASN A 575 9.17 -25.15 59.44
CA ASN A 575 10.38 -25.22 58.59
C ASN A 575 11.21 -26.54 58.56
N VAL A 576 11.85 -26.87 57.42
CA VAL A 576 13.24 -26.54 56.96
C VAL A 576 13.53 -27.37 55.67
N SER A 577 14.55 -26.93 54.94
CA SER A 577 15.07 -27.14 53.57
C SER A 577 15.58 -28.52 53.07
N VAL A 578 15.42 -28.68 51.73
CA VAL A 578 16.28 -29.25 50.65
C VAL A 578 16.35 -30.77 50.35
N GLY A 579 16.08 -31.08 49.05
CA GLY A 579 16.41 -32.29 48.26
C GLY A 579 15.33 -33.39 48.28
N PRO A 580 15.10 -34.24 47.23
CA PRO A 580 16.03 -34.69 46.17
C PRO A 580 15.40 -34.96 44.76
N VAL A 581 16.10 -35.78 43.97
CA VAL A 581 16.04 -36.12 42.54
C VAL A 581 15.15 -37.36 42.22
N ALA A 582 14.59 -37.34 41.00
CA ALA A 582 14.23 -38.42 40.04
C ALA A 582 12.99 -39.34 40.20
N THR A 583 12.30 -39.47 39.04
CA THR A 583 11.67 -40.66 38.40
C THR A 583 10.50 -41.33 39.15
N GLU A 584 9.44 -41.85 38.54
CA GLU A 584 9.01 -42.25 37.19
C GLU A 584 7.49 -42.60 37.37
N GLU A 585 6.55 -42.52 36.42
CA GLU A 585 6.28 -43.41 35.28
C GLU A 585 4.91 -42.93 34.69
N VAL A 586 4.79 -42.59 33.40
CA VAL A 586 4.27 -43.39 32.26
C VAL A 586 2.78 -43.17 31.89
N LYS A 587 2.61 -42.50 30.74
CA LYS A 587 1.73 -42.68 29.53
C LYS A 587 0.22 -42.96 29.70
N ASP A 588 -0.70 -42.45 28.86
CA ASP A 588 -0.75 -42.31 27.38
C ASP A 588 -1.77 -41.19 27.00
N ARG A 589 -1.47 -40.25 26.07
CA ARG A 589 -1.92 -40.13 24.64
C ARG A 589 -3.43 -39.87 24.41
N LEU A 590 -3.96 -38.95 23.57
CA LEU A 590 -3.58 -38.06 22.45
C LEU A 590 -4.58 -36.86 22.45
N VAL A 591 -4.27 -35.65 21.97
CA VAL A 591 -4.31 -35.16 20.57
C VAL A 591 -3.34 -33.98 20.42
N GLU A 592 -2.57 -33.99 19.32
CA GLU A 592 -1.47 -33.07 18.99
C GLU A 592 -1.95 -31.66 18.61
N GLU A 593 -1.43 -30.64 19.31
CA GLU A 593 -1.19 -29.29 18.77
C GLU A 593 0.31 -29.20 18.44
N GLU A 594 0.66 -28.71 17.24
CA GLU A 594 2.08 -28.52 16.87
C GLU A 594 2.75 -27.46 17.77
N PRO A 595 3.89 -27.77 18.41
CA PRO A 595 4.61 -26.84 19.25
C PRO A 595 5.45 -25.88 18.41
N THR A 596 5.29 -24.57 18.60
CA THR A 596 6.30 -23.60 18.16
C THR A 596 7.59 -23.82 18.97
N GLU A 597 8.56 -24.54 18.40
CA GLU A 597 9.90 -24.67 18.96
C GLU A 597 10.52 -23.27 19.16
N GLN A 598 10.91 -22.96 20.39
CA GLN A 598 11.64 -21.75 20.70
C GLN A 598 13.07 -21.89 20.14
N LYS A 599 13.38 -21.12 19.09
CA LYS A 599 14.70 -21.12 18.44
C LYS A 599 15.74 -20.53 19.38
N VAL A 600 16.63 -21.36 19.93
CA VAL A 600 17.75 -20.97 20.80
C VAL A 600 19.06 -21.19 20.07
N SER A 601 20.05 -20.32 20.27
CA SER A 601 21.39 -20.43 19.67
C SER A 601 21.33 -20.68 18.15
N SER A 602 20.63 -19.81 17.42
CA SER A 602 20.35 -19.99 15.99
C SER A 602 20.83 -18.81 15.14
N VAL A 603 21.41 -19.13 13.98
CA VAL A 603 21.77 -18.20 12.91
C VAL A 603 20.94 -18.54 11.68
N LEU A 604 19.96 -17.70 11.36
CA LEU A 604 19.11 -17.87 10.18
C LEU A 604 19.51 -16.88 9.10
N LEU A 605 19.79 -17.40 7.90
CA LEU A 605 20.16 -16.64 6.71
C LEU A 605 19.15 -16.84 5.55
N LEU A 606 18.37 -17.92 5.57
CA LEU A 606 17.31 -18.20 4.59
C LEU A 606 16.04 -17.43 5.00
N GLY A 607 15.53 -16.58 4.11
CA GLY A 607 14.44 -15.65 4.38
C GLY A 607 14.86 -14.34 5.06
N GLY A 608 16.14 -14.16 5.38
CA GLY A 608 16.66 -12.95 6.01
C GLY A 608 17.70 -13.24 7.09
N PHE A 609 18.46 -12.23 7.49
CA PHE A 609 19.44 -12.33 8.58
C PHE A 609 18.74 -12.23 9.94
N GLN A 610 18.66 -13.33 10.70
CA GLN A 610 18.12 -13.37 12.05
C GLN A 610 19.05 -14.16 12.99
N ILE A 611 19.27 -13.64 14.20
CA ILE A 611 20.17 -14.23 15.20
C ILE A 611 19.45 -14.38 16.53
N PHE A 612 19.52 -15.58 17.11
CA PHE A 612 18.93 -15.91 18.41
C PHE A 612 20.01 -16.32 19.41
N ASP A 613 19.96 -15.75 20.61
CA ASP A 613 20.89 -16.04 21.71
C ASP A 613 20.61 -17.40 22.41
N LYS A 614 21.45 -17.75 23.39
CA LYS A 614 21.31 -18.98 24.21
C LYS A 614 19.98 -19.09 24.96
N GLN A 615 19.26 -17.99 25.14
CA GLN A 615 17.96 -17.92 25.81
C GLN A 615 16.78 -17.84 24.81
N GLY A 616 17.07 -17.79 23.50
CA GLY A 616 16.08 -17.64 22.44
C GLY A 616 15.63 -16.18 22.22
N GLY A 617 16.35 -15.22 22.79
CA GLY A 617 16.17 -13.80 22.52
C GLY A 617 16.69 -13.44 21.13
N ASN A 618 15.92 -12.67 20.37
CA ASN A 618 16.35 -12.17 19.07
C ASN A 618 17.34 -11.01 19.26
N ILE A 619 18.61 -11.25 18.95
CA ILE A 619 19.72 -10.28 19.07
C ILE A 619 20.18 -9.76 17.70
N THR A 620 19.37 -9.92 16.65
CA THR A 620 19.69 -9.46 15.30
C THR A 620 20.08 -7.97 15.27
N GLY A 621 19.43 -7.15 16.11
CA GLY A 621 19.69 -5.72 16.22
C GLY A 621 21.06 -5.35 16.82
N ASP A 622 21.74 -6.29 17.50
CA ASP A 622 23.08 -6.05 18.05
C ASP A 622 24.15 -5.96 16.94
N PHE A 623 23.86 -6.51 15.76
CA PHE A 623 24.75 -6.49 14.61
C PHE A 623 24.58 -5.18 13.82
N THR A 624 25.42 -4.18 14.11
CA THR A 624 25.52 -2.97 13.29
C THR A 624 25.84 -3.33 11.83
N PRO A 625 25.56 -2.46 10.83
CA PRO A 625 25.77 -2.79 9.42
C PRO A 625 27.16 -3.37 9.11
N THR A 626 28.23 -2.74 9.61
CA THR A 626 29.61 -3.25 9.43
C THR A 626 29.84 -4.60 10.11
N LEU A 627 29.31 -4.80 11.32
CA LEU A 627 29.49 -6.06 12.06
C LEU A 627 28.67 -7.20 11.43
N LYS A 628 27.47 -6.91 10.91
CA LYS A 628 26.65 -7.83 10.12
C LYS A 628 27.39 -8.28 8.87
N GLN A 629 27.90 -7.33 8.08
CA GLN A 629 28.64 -7.63 6.85
C GLN A 629 29.91 -8.44 7.15
N LEU A 630 30.68 -8.06 8.18
CA LEU A 630 31.88 -8.78 8.60
C LEU A 630 31.57 -10.21 9.09
N PHE A 631 30.52 -10.39 9.89
CA PHE A 631 30.05 -11.70 10.34
C PHE A 631 29.69 -12.60 9.16
N LEU A 632 28.85 -12.10 8.25
CA LEU A 632 28.39 -12.82 7.07
C LEU A 632 29.57 -13.20 6.17
N PHE A 633 30.49 -12.27 5.91
CA PHE A 633 31.65 -12.53 5.06
C PHE A 633 32.54 -13.64 5.62
N LEU A 634 32.82 -13.61 6.93
CA LEU A 634 33.60 -14.65 7.59
C LEU A 634 32.88 -16.01 7.57
N LEU A 635 31.59 -16.03 7.90
CA LEU A 635 30.78 -17.25 7.95
C LEU A 635 30.66 -17.89 6.56
N LEU A 636 30.28 -17.11 5.54
CA LEU A 636 30.08 -17.59 4.18
C LEU A 636 31.38 -18.10 3.54
N ASN A 637 32.50 -17.40 3.74
CA ASN A 637 33.83 -17.89 3.30
C ASN A 637 34.26 -19.17 4.03
N THR A 638 33.86 -19.33 5.30
CA THR A 638 34.13 -20.56 6.06
C THR A 638 33.30 -21.73 5.53
N ILE A 639 32.01 -21.52 5.24
CA ILE A 639 31.10 -22.57 4.74
C ILE A 639 31.45 -22.99 3.31
N LYS A 640 31.71 -22.04 2.39
CA LYS A 640 31.85 -22.31 0.94
C LYS A 640 32.88 -23.39 0.60
N ASN A 641 34.05 -23.37 1.23
CA ASN A 641 35.16 -24.29 0.90
C ASN A 641 36.02 -24.67 2.11
N GLY A 642 35.66 -24.28 3.33
CA GLY A 642 36.48 -24.50 4.53
C GLY A 642 37.82 -23.74 4.54
N LYS A 643 38.03 -22.77 3.64
CA LYS A 643 39.31 -22.04 3.46
C LYS A 643 39.38 -20.69 4.19
N GLY A 644 38.25 -20.13 4.63
CA GLY A 644 38.22 -18.83 5.29
C GLY A 644 38.65 -17.69 4.34
N THR A 645 39.01 -16.53 4.91
CA THR A 645 39.42 -15.34 4.14
C THR A 645 40.69 -14.67 4.70
N THR A 646 41.46 -13.97 3.89
CA THR A 646 42.71 -13.32 4.35
C THR A 646 42.45 -11.94 4.96
N SER A 647 43.37 -11.47 5.79
CA SER A 647 43.35 -10.09 6.31
C SER A 647 43.32 -9.05 5.19
N GLN A 648 44.03 -9.30 4.09
CA GLN A 648 44.05 -8.41 2.92
C GLN A 648 42.68 -8.35 2.25
N CYS A 649 42.04 -9.49 2.02
CA CYS A 649 40.72 -9.54 1.42
C CYS A 649 39.67 -8.83 2.30
N LEU A 650 39.74 -8.99 3.63
CA LEU A 650 38.90 -8.23 4.56
C LEU A 650 39.13 -6.72 4.45
N ASP A 651 40.40 -6.28 4.38
CA ASP A 651 40.75 -4.87 4.27
C ASP A 651 40.28 -4.29 2.93
N GLU A 652 40.48 -4.98 1.82
CA GLU A 652 40.03 -4.58 0.49
C GLU A 652 38.50 -4.63 0.33
N THR A 653 37.80 -5.48 1.08
CA THR A 653 36.33 -5.56 1.01
C THR A 653 35.66 -4.48 1.85
N PHE A 654 36.21 -4.15 3.03
CA PHE A 654 35.54 -3.28 4.00
C PHE A 654 36.21 -1.92 4.24
N TRP A 655 37.49 -1.77 3.89
CA TRP A 655 38.34 -0.60 4.18
C TRP A 655 39.32 -0.30 3.03
N PHE A 656 38.89 -0.44 1.78
CA PHE A 656 39.76 -0.35 0.58
C PHE A 656 40.41 1.03 0.39
N ASP A 657 39.78 2.08 0.91
CA ASP A 657 40.18 3.48 0.85
C ASP A 657 41.14 3.89 1.98
N MET A 658 41.37 2.99 2.94
CA MET A 658 42.23 3.24 4.09
C MET A 658 43.69 2.83 3.85
N SER A 659 44.61 3.53 4.51
CA SER A 659 45.99 3.03 4.61
C SER A 659 46.02 1.65 5.30
N LYS A 660 47.00 0.81 4.95
CA LYS A 660 47.13 -0.55 5.48
C LYS A 660 47.14 -0.61 7.03
N SER A 661 47.75 0.38 7.69
CA SER A 661 47.76 0.47 9.16
C SER A 661 46.37 0.82 9.73
N SER A 662 45.66 1.76 9.11
CA SER A 662 44.30 2.16 9.49
C SER A 662 43.27 1.05 9.25
N ALA A 663 43.32 0.38 8.10
CA ALA A 663 42.44 -0.76 7.78
C ALA A 663 42.64 -1.90 8.79
N SER A 664 43.90 -2.26 9.06
CA SER A 664 44.24 -3.28 10.05
C SER A 664 43.75 -2.93 11.47
N ASN A 665 43.82 -1.66 11.87
CA ASN A 665 43.30 -1.22 13.18
C ASN A 665 41.78 -1.34 13.23
N ASN A 666 41.07 -0.86 12.20
CA ASN A 666 39.62 -0.97 12.09
C ASN A 666 39.13 -2.43 12.09
N ARG A 667 39.81 -3.30 11.34
CA ARG A 667 39.53 -4.74 11.36
C ARG A 667 39.65 -5.32 12.76
N ASN A 668 40.75 -5.06 13.46
CA ASN A 668 40.98 -5.60 14.81
C ASN A 668 39.92 -5.12 15.82
N VAL A 669 39.54 -3.84 15.75
CA VAL A 669 38.49 -3.26 16.60
C VAL A 669 37.12 -3.91 16.30
N ASN A 670 36.75 -4.05 15.02
CA ASN A 670 35.47 -4.65 14.64
C ASN A 670 35.41 -6.15 14.96
N ILE A 671 36.49 -6.90 14.77
CA ILE A 671 36.58 -8.31 15.18
C ILE A 671 36.42 -8.46 16.70
N ARG A 672 37.01 -7.54 17.49
CA ARG A 672 36.82 -7.54 18.95
C ARG A 672 35.36 -7.30 19.33
N LYS A 673 34.69 -6.32 18.71
CA LYS A 673 33.26 -6.06 18.93
C LYS A 673 32.40 -7.25 18.52
N LEU A 674 32.70 -7.85 17.37
CA LEU A 674 31.97 -9.01 16.86
C LEU A 674 32.07 -10.21 17.82
N ARG A 675 33.25 -10.48 18.38
CA ARG A 675 33.44 -11.54 19.39
C ARG A 675 32.50 -11.40 20.60
N LEU A 676 32.31 -10.18 21.10
CA LEU A 676 31.39 -9.92 22.23
C LEU A 676 29.93 -10.22 21.89
N ILE A 677 29.53 -10.02 20.63
CA ILE A 677 28.15 -10.29 20.19
C ILE A 677 27.95 -11.79 19.99
N ILE A 678 28.86 -12.47 19.29
CA ILE A 678 28.72 -13.90 19.00
C ILE A 678 28.80 -14.80 20.24
N GLU A 679 29.48 -14.36 21.30
CA GLU A 679 29.49 -15.04 22.61
C GLU A 679 28.09 -15.21 23.23
N LYS A 680 27.16 -14.29 22.91
CA LYS A 680 25.75 -14.38 23.34
C LYS A 680 24.99 -15.49 22.61
N ILE A 681 25.38 -15.79 21.36
CA ILE A 681 24.70 -16.79 20.51
C ILE A 681 24.95 -18.19 21.02
N GLY A 682 26.20 -18.53 21.30
CA GLY A 682 26.60 -19.91 21.53
C GLY A 682 28.11 -20.08 21.51
N ASP A 683 28.54 -21.32 21.30
CA ASP A 683 29.94 -21.64 21.03
C ASP A 683 30.27 -21.24 19.58
N ILE A 684 30.65 -19.98 19.35
CA ILE A 684 31.11 -19.47 18.04
C ILE A 684 32.49 -18.88 18.19
N ASN A 685 33.44 -19.32 17.36
CA ASN A 685 34.83 -18.88 17.44
C ASN A 685 35.32 -18.25 16.13
N ILE A 686 35.85 -17.03 16.23
CA ILE A 686 36.61 -16.37 15.17
C ILE A 686 38.10 -16.64 15.36
N ALA A 687 38.66 -17.51 14.53
CA ALA A 687 40.07 -17.92 14.58
C ALA A 687 40.85 -17.34 13.39
N ASN A 688 42.09 -16.88 13.64
CA ASN A 688 43.07 -16.63 12.58
C ASN A 688 44.10 -17.77 12.63
N LYS A 689 44.19 -18.57 11.57
CA LYS A 689 45.16 -19.67 11.41
C LYS A 689 45.92 -19.46 10.11
N ASN A 690 47.25 -19.39 10.19
CA ASN A 690 48.14 -19.24 9.02
C ASN A 690 47.77 -18.05 8.10
N GLY A 691 47.27 -16.94 8.68
CA GLY A 691 46.89 -15.74 7.92
C GLY A 691 45.45 -15.75 7.37
N TYR A 692 44.69 -16.82 7.60
CA TYR A 692 43.28 -16.96 7.21
C TYR A 692 42.37 -16.86 8.42
N TRP A 693 41.28 -16.11 8.27
CA TRP A 693 40.21 -15.92 9.23
C TRP A 693 39.06 -16.88 8.95
N TYR A 694 38.59 -17.52 10.02
CA TYR A 694 37.49 -18.46 10.03
C TYR A 694 36.48 -18.08 11.09
N LEU A 695 35.20 -18.33 10.83
CA LEU A 695 34.14 -18.26 11.83
C LEU A 695 33.51 -19.64 11.94
N ASN A 696 33.85 -20.35 13.02
CA ASN A 696 33.43 -21.71 13.26
C ASN A 696 32.22 -21.72 14.21
N LEU A 697 31.17 -22.42 13.82
CA LEU A 697 29.99 -22.68 14.64
C LEU A 697 30.19 -24.00 15.41
N GLY A 698 30.02 -23.96 16.73
CA GLY A 698 30.04 -25.12 17.61
C GLY A 698 28.80 -25.99 17.44
N LYS A 699 28.82 -27.20 18.01
CA LYS A 699 27.77 -28.22 17.79
C LYS A 699 26.37 -27.79 18.27
N ASP A 700 26.32 -26.91 19.26
CA ASP A 700 25.07 -26.44 19.87
C ASP A 700 24.50 -25.19 19.18
N VAL A 701 25.16 -24.68 18.13
CA VAL A 701 24.70 -23.53 17.35
C VAL A 701 24.13 -24.02 16.03
N THR A 702 22.86 -23.71 15.79
CA THR A 702 22.17 -24.08 14.56
C THR A 702 22.34 -22.98 13.51
N CYS A 703 22.70 -23.36 12.28
CA CYS A 703 22.70 -22.43 11.14
C CYS A 703 21.98 -23.07 9.95
N ASP A 704 20.90 -22.43 9.51
CA ASP A 704 20.05 -22.95 8.43
C ASP A 704 20.79 -23.09 7.10
N TYR A 705 21.62 -22.10 6.75
CA TYR A 705 22.42 -22.10 5.55
C TYR A 705 23.55 -23.13 5.61
N GLN A 706 24.25 -23.25 6.75
CA GLN A 706 25.27 -24.29 6.90
C GLN A 706 24.65 -25.69 6.79
N GLU A 707 23.48 -25.89 7.40
CA GLU A 707 22.78 -27.18 7.36
C GLU A 707 22.27 -27.51 5.96
N VAL A 708 21.65 -26.56 5.24
CA VAL A 708 21.18 -26.83 3.88
C VAL A 708 22.36 -27.12 2.93
N MET A 709 23.46 -26.36 3.02
CA MET A 709 24.66 -26.62 2.21
C MET A 709 25.24 -28.00 2.50
N ARG A 710 25.34 -28.40 3.78
CA ARG A 710 25.78 -29.74 4.17
C ARG A 710 24.90 -30.84 3.59
N LEU A 711 23.57 -30.65 3.56
CA LEU A 711 22.64 -31.62 2.98
C LEU A 711 22.75 -31.67 1.46
N LEU A 712 22.93 -30.53 0.80
CA LEU A 712 23.12 -30.45 -0.67
C LEU A 712 24.45 -31.14 -1.09
N ASP A 713 25.55 -30.85 -0.40
CA ASP A 713 26.86 -31.48 -0.68
C ASP A 713 26.81 -32.99 -0.45
N GLN A 714 26.08 -33.46 0.57
CA GLN A 714 25.87 -34.90 0.82
C GLN A 714 25.17 -35.63 -0.32
N ILE A 715 24.31 -34.94 -1.07
CA ILE A 715 23.63 -35.49 -2.24
C ILE A 715 24.56 -35.45 -3.45
N LYS A 716 25.26 -34.33 -3.65
CA LYS A 716 26.20 -34.13 -4.76
C LYS A 716 27.32 -35.18 -4.78
N ASP A 717 27.85 -35.56 -3.61
CA ASP A 717 28.98 -36.48 -3.49
C ASP A 717 28.60 -37.97 -3.50
N LYS A 718 27.30 -38.31 -3.44
CA LYS A 718 26.82 -39.70 -3.39
C LYS A 718 25.89 -39.99 -4.55
N ASP A 719 26.38 -40.79 -5.49
CA ASP A 719 25.65 -41.36 -6.64
C ASP A 719 24.57 -42.39 -6.24
N THR A 720 23.97 -42.27 -5.05
CA THR A 720 23.11 -43.27 -4.43
C THR A 720 21.81 -42.67 -3.93
N ILE A 721 20.72 -43.44 -4.08
CA ILE A 721 19.33 -43.20 -3.64
C ILE A 721 19.29 -42.33 -2.38
N THR A 722 19.04 -41.03 -2.55
CA THR A 722 18.88 -40.09 -1.44
C THR A 722 17.59 -40.40 -0.70
N ASP A 723 17.64 -40.54 0.63
CA ASP A 723 16.44 -40.73 1.46
C ASP A 723 15.46 -39.55 1.25
N LYS A 724 14.18 -39.85 0.98
CA LYS A 724 13.09 -38.87 0.86
C LYS A 724 13.02 -37.94 2.08
N LYS A 725 13.49 -38.38 3.26
CA LYS A 725 13.61 -37.53 4.46
C LYS A 725 14.62 -36.39 4.31
N ILE A 726 15.75 -36.62 3.64
CA ILE A 726 16.77 -35.60 3.39
C ILE A 726 16.22 -34.53 2.46
N ILE A 727 15.54 -34.94 1.39
CA ILE A 727 14.87 -34.03 0.45
C ILE A 727 13.85 -33.15 1.17
N ASN A 728 12.99 -33.76 2.00
CA ASN A 728 12.03 -33.00 2.81
C ASN A 728 12.69 -32.00 3.76
N LYS A 729 13.86 -32.34 4.32
CA LYS A 729 14.60 -31.41 5.18
C LYS A 729 15.18 -30.23 4.40
N ILE A 730 15.73 -30.48 3.21
CA ILE A 730 16.21 -29.41 2.30
C ILE A 730 15.06 -28.47 1.94
N ILE A 731 13.93 -29.01 1.50
CA ILE A 731 12.73 -28.23 1.17
C ILE A 731 12.26 -27.42 2.36
N SER A 732 12.21 -28.01 3.55
CA SER A 732 11.81 -27.31 4.78
C SER A 732 12.72 -26.14 5.13
N LEU A 733 14.03 -26.25 4.89
CA LEU A 733 14.98 -25.15 5.11
C LEU A 733 14.84 -24.08 4.03
N ALA A 734 14.85 -24.48 2.76
CA ALA A 734 14.79 -23.57 1.61
C ALA A 734 13.44 -22.81 1.51
N SER A 735 12.36 -23.42 1.99
CA SER A 735 11.03 -22.78 2.06
C SER A 735 10.99 -21.56 2.99
N ALA A 736 12.00 -21.35 3.84
CA ALA A 736 12.11 -20.15 4.67
C ALA A 736 12.31 -18.87 3.85
N GLY A 737 12.86 -18.99 2.62
CA GLY A 737 13.00 -17.87 1.69
C GLY A 737 14.38 -17.79 1.03
N ALA A 738 14.57 -16.75 0.22
CA ALA A 738 15.83 -16.47 -0.47
C ALA A 738 16.99 -16.31 0.53
N LEU A 739 18.23 -16.56 0.10
CA LEU A 739 19.41 -16.36 0.94
C LEU A 739 19.67 -14.85 1.07
N LEU A 740 19.59 -14.32 2.29
CA LEU A 740 19.92 -12.92 2.60
C LEU A 740 19.26 -11.88 1.65
N PRO A 741 17.92 -11.88 1.47
CA PRO A 741 17.23 -10.98 0.54
C PRO A 741 17.42 -9.50 0.89
N ASN A 742 17.61 -9.20 2.17
CA ASN A 742 17.74 -7.84 2.70
C ASN A 742 19.21 -7.39 2.86
N VAL A 743 20.15 -8.01 2.15
CA VAL A 743 21.57 -7.61 2.18
C VAL A 743 22.03 -7.30 0.76
N SER A 744 22.36 -6.01 0.54
CA SER A 744 22.75 -5.42 -0.75
C SER A 744 24.26 -5.21 -0.83
N ALA A 745 25.04 -6.29 -0.72
CA ALA A 745 26.49 -6.26 -0.92
C ALA A 745 26.89 -7.14 -2.12
N GLU A 746 27.65 -6.57 -3.06
CA GLU A 746 28.03 -7.22 -4.32
C GLU A 746 28.73 -8.59 -4.12
N TRP A 747 29.62 -8.67 -3.12
CA TRP A 747 30.34 -9.92 -2.82
C TRP A 747 29.43 -11.06 -2.35
N ILE A 748 28.18 -10.80 -1.94
CA ILE A 748 27.22 -11.84 -1.52
C ILE A 748 26.65 -12.59 -2.74
N ASP A 749 26.60 -11.95 -3.90
CA ASP A 749 25.88 -12.49 -5.06
C ASP A 749 26.52 -13.77 -5.59
N GLU A 750 27.83 -13.96 -5.43
CA GLU A 750 28.48 -15.24 -5.74
C GLU A 750 28.02 -16.39 -4.83
N TYR A 751 27.69 -16.12 -3.56
CA TYR A 751 27.20 -17.14 -2.61
C TYR A 751 25.73 -17.48 -2.89
N LYS A 752 24.91 -16.45 -3.15
CA LYS A 752 23.51 -16.64 -3.57
C LYS A 752 23.44 -17.48 -4.83
N SER A 753 24.20 -17.10 -5.86
CA SER A 753 24.23 -17.82 -7.14
C SER A 753 24.68 -19.27 -6.96
N ALA A 754 25.77 -19.52 -6.22
CA ALA A 754 26.24 -20.88 -5.98
C ALA A 754 25.22 -21.75 -5.23
N TYR A 755 24.54 -21.19 -4.21
CA TYR A 755 23.49 -21.89 -3.48
C TYR A 755 22.27 -22.17 -4.36
N TYR A 756 21.78 -21.17 -5.10
CA TYR A 756 20.58 -21.32 -5.94
C TYR A 756 20.80 -22.32 -7.07
N VAL A 757 21.93 -22.26 -7.76
CA VAL A 757 22.28 -23.22 -8.81
C VAL A 757 22.31 -24.64 -8.25
N LEU A 758 23.03 -24.87 -7.14
CA LEU A 758 23.12 -26.20 -6.53
C LEU A 758 21.77 -26.73 -6.02
N LEU A 759 20.97 -25.86 -5.41
CA LEU A 759 19.63 -26.20 -4.92
C LEU A 759 18.72 -26.60 -6.09
N THR A 760 18.66 -25.80 -7.15
CA THR A 760 17.83 -26.06 -8.33
C THR A 760 18.26 -27.34 -9.04
N GLU A 761 19.56 -27.54 -9.28
CA GLU A 761 20.10 -28.77 -9.88
C GLU A 761 19.67 -30.03 -9.11
N ILE A 762 19.85 -30.02 -7.79
CA ILE A 762 19.49 -31.16 -6.93
C ILE A 762 17.97 -31.37 -6.94
N LEU A 763 17.18 -30.31 -6.76
CA LEU A 763 15.73 -30.42 -6.70
C LEU A 763 15.12 -30.89 -8.03
N LEU A 764 15.58 -30.40 -9.18
CA LEU A 764 15.16 -30.87 -10.50
C LEU A 764 15.55 -32.33 -10.73
N SER A 765 16.75 -32.75 -10.29
CA SER A 765 17.19 -34.14 -10.45
C SER A 765 16.29 -35.16 -9.73
N VAL A 766 15.64 -34.75 -8.62
CA VAL A 766 14.78 -35.65 -7.82
C VAL A 766 13.32 -35.69 -8.27
N VAL A 767 12.84 -34.71 -9.06
CA VAL A 767 11.44 -34.65 -9.54
C VAL A 767 11.04 -35.91 -10.32
N ASN A 768 11.97 -36.51 -11.05
CA ASN A 768 11.71 -37.69 -11.90
C ASN A 768 11.81 -39.03 -11.16
N ARG A 769 12.15 -39.05 -9.86
CA ARG A 769 12.23 -40.29 -9.10
C ARG A 769 10.85 -40.90 -8.86
N PRO A 770 10.67 -42.24 -8.98
CA PRO A 770 9.36 -42.87 -8.81
C PRO A 770 8.66 -42.53 -7.49
N ASP A 771 9.39 -42.49 -6.37
CA ASP A 771 8.86 -42.21 -5.02
C ASP A 771 8.44 -40.74 -4.79
N ILE A 772 8.91 -39.84 -5.66
CA ILE A 772 8.59 -38.41 -5.65
C ILE A 772 7.52 -38.10 -6.68
N LYS A 773 7.60 -38.72 -7.87
CA LYS A 773 6.68 -38.52 -8.99
C LYS A 773 5.22 -38.87 -8.64
N GLU A 774 5.01 -39.82 -7.74
CA GLU A 774 3.68 -40.18 -7.22
C GLU A 774 3.20 -39.28 -6.06
N ASP A 775 4.08 -38.46 -5.48
CA ASP A 775 3.77 -37.57 -4.36
C ASP A 775 3.52 -36.14 -4.82
N SER A 776 2.29 -35.88 -5.28
CA SER A 776 1.85 -34.56 -5.76
C SER A 776 2.13 -33.44 -4.77
N ARG A 777 2.00 -33.68 -3.46
CA ARG A 777 2.25 -32.65 -2.43
C ARG A 777 3.72 -32.29 -2.35
N LEU A 778 4.60 -33.28 -2.45
CA LEU A 778 6.04 -33.05 -2.43
C LEU A 778 6.52 -32.38 -3.72
N LEU A 779 6.01 -32.79 -4.89
CA LEU A 779 6.31 -32.14 -6.17
C LEU A 779 5.93 -30.67 -6.18
N LEU A 780 4.76 -30.33 -5.61
CA LEU A 780 4.33 -28.95 -5.48
C LEU A 780 5.32 -28.14 -4.63
N LYS A 781 5.72 -28.67 -3.47
CA LYS A 781 6.71 -28.02 -2.60
C LYS A 781 8.07 -27.86 -3.26
N ILE A 782 8.53 -28.86 -4.02
CA ILE A 782 9.77 -28.79 -4.80
C ILE A 782 9.68 -27.63 -5.79
N SER A 783 8.60 -27.59 -6.57
CA SER A 783 8.38 -26.56 -7.58
C SER A 783 8.27 -25.17 -6.96
N ASP A 784 7.60 -25.05 -5.81
CA ASP A 784 7.50 -23.79 -5.06
C ASP A 784 8.87 -23.29 -4.57
N VAL A 785 9.73 -24.19 -4.08
CA VAL A 785 11.08 -23.83 -3.64
C VAL A 785 11.96 -23.40 -4.81
N ILE A 786 11.91 -24.11 -5.94
CA ILE A 786 12.66 -23.71 -7.15
C ILE A 786 12.19 -22.33 -7.61
N LEU A 787 10.88 -22.13 -7.77
CA LEU A 787 10.30 -20.85 -8.21
C LEU A 787 10.49 -19.69 -7.22
N LEU A 788 10.85 -20.00 -5.97
CA LEU A 788 11.19 -18.99 -4.97
C LEU A 788 12.60 -18.43 -5.18
N VAL A 789 13.55 -19.25 -5.65
CA VAL A 789 14.95 -18.85 -5.90
C VAL A 789 15.22 -18.51 -7.36
N ASP A 790 14.50 -19.13 -8.29
CA ASP A 790 14.52 -18.90 -9.72
C ASP A 790 13.08 -18.84 -10.26
N ASN A 791 12.54 -17.62 -10.34
CA ASN A 791 11.14 -17.40 -10.69
C ASN A 791 10.83 -17.57 -12.19
N ILE A 792 11.84 -17.85 -13.02
CA ILE A 792 11.70 -18.09 -14.46
C ILE A 792 12.11 -19.52 -14.86
N ASP A 793 12.25 -20.43 -13.90
CA ASP A 793 12.50 -21.84 -14.19
C ASP A 793 11.30 -22.50 -14.88
N GLU A 794 11.51 -22.92 -16.14
CA GLU A 794 10.47 -23.49 -17.01
C GLU A 794 9.99 -24.87 -16.56
N ASP A 795 10.86 -25.70 -15.99
CA ASP A 795 10.53 -27.06 -15.58
C ASP A 795 9.75 -27.09 -14.27
N ALA A 796 10.12 -26.21 -13.34
CA ALA A 796 9.41 -26.03 -12.09
C ALA A 796 7.99 -25.49 -12.32
N ILE A 797 7.81 -24.51 -13.21
CA ILE A 797 6.45 -24.00 -13.50
C ILE A 797 5.59 -25.06 -14.19
N ARG A 798 6.15 -25.82 -15.14
CA ARG A 798 5.45 -26.94 -15.79
C ARG A 798 5.00 -27.96 -14.76
N THR A 799 5.89 -28.36 -13.85
CA THR A 799 5.59 -29.32 -12.79
C THR A 799 4.50 -28.79 -11.86
N LYS A 800 4.62 -27.54 -11.40
CA LYS A 800 3.63 -26.89 -10.53
C LYS A 800 2.24 -26.85 -11.15
N CYS A 801 2.12 -26.38 -12.40
CA CYS A 801 0.84 -26.29 -13.10
C CYS A 801 0.22 -27.68 -13.29
N ARG A 802 1.00 -28.68 -13.73
CA ARG A 802 0.54 -30.07 -13.88
C ARG A 802 -0.03 -30.63 -12.58
N VAL A 803 0.71 -30.49 -11.49
CA VAL A 803 0.34 -30.99 -10.17
C VAL A 803 -0.91 -30.30 -9.64
N LEU A 804 -0.97 -28.96 -9.69
CA LEU A 804 -2.14 -28.19 -9.25
C LEU A 804 -3.39 -28.54 -10.07
N TYR A 805 -3.23 -28.74 -11.39
CA TYR A 805 -4.34 -29.15 -12.25
C TYR A 805 -4.87 -30.54 -11.88
N GLN A 806 -3.99 -31.52 -11.69
CA GLN A 806 -4.35 -32.88 -11.26
C GLN A 806 -5.00 -32.90 -9.87
N MET A 807 -4.62 -31.99 -8.97
CA MET A 807 -5.24 -31.80 -7.66
C MET A 807 -6.60 -31.06 -7.70
N GLY A 808 -7.11 -30.72 -8.89
CA GLY A 808 -8.36 -29.99 -9.08
C GLY A 808 -8.26 -28.48 -8.84
N GLN A 809 -7.07 -27.95 -8.54
CA GLN A 809 -6.81 -26.55 -8.26
C GLN A 809 -6.52 -25.75 -9.54
N LYS A 810 -7.41 -25.84 -10.53
CA LYS A 810 -7.22 -25.29 -11.88
C LYS A 810 -6.96 -23.77 -11.89
N GLY A 811 -7.63 -23.02 -11.01
CA GLY A 811 -7.43 -21.58 -10.88
C GLY A 811 -6.03 -21.21 -10.39
N LEU A 812 -5.52 -21.91 -9.37
CA LEU A 812 -4.16 -21.70 -8.85
C LEU A 812 -3.09 -22.13 -9.86
N SER A 813 -3.36 -23.20 -10.62
CA SER A 813 -2.51 -23.62 -11.73
C SER A 813 -2.35 -22.52 -12.79
N LYS A 814 -3.47 -21.96 -13.27
CA LYS A 814 -3.44 -20.88 -14.27
C LYS A 814 -2.79 -19.61 -13.73
N GLN A 815 -3.14 -19.21 -12.51
CA GLN A 815 -2.56 -18.04 -11.86
C GLN A 815 -1.04 -18.15 -11.70
N SER A 816 -0.54 -19.36 -11.39
CA SER A 816 0.90 -19.60 -11.27
C SER A 816 1.60 -19.40 -12.61
N PHE A 817 1.02 -19.92 -13.70
CA PHE A 817 1.55 -19.76 -15.06
C PHE A 817 1.53 -18.29 -15.52
N ASP A 818 0.45 -17.57 -15.23
CA ASP A 818 0.33 -16.15 -15.60
C ASP A 818 1.39 -15.31 -14.88
N LYS A 819 1.62 -15.58 -13.59
CA LYS A 819 2.68 -14.93 -12.82
C LYS A 819 4.06 -15.24 -13.40
N PHE A 820 4.32 -16.50 -13.77
CA PHE A 820 5.56 -16.89 -14.44
C PHE A 820 5.76 -16.12 -15.75
N CYS A 821 4.72 -15.99 -16.60
CA CYS A 821 4.83 -15.24 -17.85
C CYS A 821 5.19 -13.77 -17.63
N ILE A 822 4.60 -13.14 -16.61
CA ILE A 822 4.92 -11.75 -16.24
C ILE A 822 6.40 -11.62 -15.84
N GLU A 823 6.90 -12.53 -15.01
CA GLU A 823 8.31 -12.49 -14.56
C GLU A 823 9.29 -12.84 -15.69
N TYR A 824 8.93 -13.80 -16.55
CA TYR A 824 9.71 -14.21 -17.72
C TYR A 824 9.85 -13.05 -18.72
N GLU A 825 8.76 -12.35 -19.03
CA GLU A 825 8.78 -11.16 -19.90
C GLU A 825 9.56 -10.01 -19.24
N ARG A 826 9.42 -9.81 -17.93
CA ARG A 826 10.16 -8.78 -17.18
C ARG A 826 11.68 -9.01 -17.21
N LEU A 827 12.15 -10.25 -17.09
CA LEU A 827 13.57 -10.58 -16.98
C LEU A 827 14.25 -10.80 -18.34
N LEU A 828 13.55 -11.40 -19.30
CA LEU A 828 14.14 -11.81 -20.59
C LEU A 828 13.64 -10.97 -21.77
N ASN A 829 12.63 -10.11 -21.57
CA ASN A 829 11.96 -9.34 -22.64
C ASN A 829 11.48 -10.25 -23.79
N ALA A 830 11.04 -11.45 -23.44
CA ALA A 830 10.54 -12.49 -24.33
C ALA A 830 9.36 -13.21 -23.67
N LYS A 831 8.57 -13.93 -24.46
CA LYS A 831 7.55 -14.85 -23.94
C LYS A 831 8.11 -16.27 -23.93
N PRO A 832 7.71 -17.13 -22.99
CA PRO A 832 8.09 -18.53 -23.00
C PRO A 832 7.59 -19.22 -24.28
N ASP A 833 8.37 -20.15 -24.82
CA ASP A 833 8.06 -20.88 -26.06
C ASP A 833 6.93 -21.93 -25.91
N PHE A 834 6.20 -21.90 -24.79
CA PHE A 834 5.10 -22.80 -24.49
C PHE A 834 3.94 -22.05 -23.84
N SER A 835 2.72 -22.49 -24.12
CA SER A 835 1.49 -21.96 -23.53
C SER A 835 1.02 -22.80 -22.35
N TYR A 836 0.08 -22.26 -21.58
CA TYR A 836 -0.57 -23.02 -20.50
C TYR A 836 -1.26 -24.29 -21.04
N ASP A 837 -1.87 -24.20 -22.22
CA ASP A 837 -2.58 -25.33 -22.82
C ASP A 837 -1.60 -26.43 -23.24
N ASP A 838 -0.39 -26.10 -23.68
CA ASP A 838 0.65 -27.09 -23.98
C ASP A 838 1.02 -27.91 -22.73
N ILE A 839 1.07 -27.26 -21.56
CA ILE A 839 1.35 -27.93 -20.28
C ILE A 839 0.21 -28.87 -19.91
N ILE A 840 -1.05 -28.42 -19.98
CA ILE A 840 -2.20 -29.20 -19.54
C ILE A 840 -2.51 -30.33 -20.53
N ASN A 841 -2.30 -30.13 -21.83
CA ASN A 841 -2.48 -31.16 -22.86
C ASN A 841 -1.37 -32.23 -22.83
N SER A 842 -0.27 -31.99 -22.11
CA SER A 842 0.80 -32.96 -21.86
C SER A 842 0.60 -33.86 -20.64
N LEU A 843 -0.53 -33.69 -19.92
CA LEU A 843 -0.98 -34.56 -18.83
C LEU A 843 -1.63 -35.83 -19.39
#